data_AF-A0A954ZM11-F1
#
_entry.id   AF-A0A954ZM11-F1
#
_cell.length_a   1.000
_cell.length_b   1.000
_cell.length_c   1.000
_cell.angle_alpha   90.00
_cell.angle_beta   90.00
_cell.angle_gamma   90.00
#
_symmetry.space_group_name_H-M   'P 1'
#
loop_
_entity.id
_entity.type
_entity.pdbx_description
1 polymer ?
#
loop_
_entity_poly.entity_id
_entity_poly.type
_entity_poly.pdbx_seq_one_letter_code
_entity_poly.pdbx_strand_id
1 'polypeptide(L)'
;MRISKSAAVIASLVLSAGTASAQATWNNSFGGIWSDNMNWDTGSAPLVAGDSAIFPNLGMAYEVICNVNPTIDSVTINGPTQQLTIGDGKMLHIATGAGIINEGLLRINQTASVFDTRLFYDADLGGTVLAGSGTVELNGAGDPPDARIVVSTGTTLDISQPVSGTGMIEVQGTGLVNMSAPITANVSGQDLRITGSMNLVGGGTLEGISGGIVAVNGKIAGGNILGGVEFGSSSANLDGVTLAGDNGIRDSQTCRIGSNGIVNNGFFTINTAGSVFDTILLSDAPCSIAGTGTFDLNGAGDANDARLMTSTGNPMTIGSGITVTGNGVIRADLAPITMQGAVIADRAGEDLNLEGTFDFMGTGSIGSAGGIAFLLGADVTGASLIGDVDVGTASTLTDCDNTGTLRMRAGASITLENTLTNDGTITLNPEGSVFDSTIHVNGADAVIDGTGTITFNATTQPVDAAFRVGTLNTLTIGAGQTLLGSGKIGSLGMTTIQGAVIATSPTVTLKLENNFDMTGATAQGTTGVVEISIADLTGGTMLGGVEFSSSSVARGFTNTADLGIRDSGTLDLDGDITNNGTITINTAGSVFDARINAMTHVTVGGTGTIFLNGAGTPADAQLGATESTGFLTLPATQTIIGNGRIDGPASIAGTLSPGVDDATEGVIGLQSDIALAPTTTTQIDVFAIDVYDKFTLNANLALDGTISLKLRSGYVPFVGDSFTIIDAGTVTGDFATIDTPIIGGRLFRVIVNSGDIRALWTCIGDVNLDGTLSPADFSAWVAAFNAGDTQLGDQNLDGMVSPADFSAWVANFNSGC
;
A
#
# COMPACT_ATOMS: atom_id res chain seq x y z
N MET A 1 -69.41 97.12 -24.94
CA MET A 1 -70.50 97.13 -23.94
C MET A 1 -69.99 96.38 -22.72
N ARG A 2 -69.78 97.11 -21.59
CA ARG A 2 -69.69 96.71 -20.15
C ARG A 2 -69.34 95.23 -19.79
N ILE A 3 -68.45 94.83 -18.86
CA ILE A 3 -67.84 95.40 -17.63
C ILE A 3 -66.76 94.41 -17.06
N SER A 4 -65.76 94.95 -16.32
CA SER A 4 -64.83 94.42 -15.26
C SER A 4 -63.94 93.18 -15.51
N LYS A 5 -62.60 93.21 -15.38
CA LYS A 5 -61.65 93.44 -14.25
C LYS A 5 -61.42 92.26 -13.26
N SER A 6 -60.13 91.96 -13.06
CA SER A 6 -59.45 91.16 -12.01
C SER A 6 -59.28 89.66 -12.30
N ALA A 7 -58.12 89.00 -12.14
CA ALA A 7 -56.87 89.32 -11.45
C ALA A 7 -55.65 88.68 -12.15
N ALA A 8 -54.48 89.26 -11.91
CA ALA A 8 -53.20 88.97 -12.57
C ALA A 8 -52.39 87.85 -11.90
N VAL A 9 -51.72 87.04 -12.72
CA VAL A 9 -50.36 86.54 -12.47
C VAL A 9 -49.62 86.60 -13.81
N ILE A 10 -48.56 87.42 -13.88
CA ILE A 10 -47.72 87.57 -15.06
C ILE A 10 -46.76 86.37 -15.11
N ALA A 11 -46.96 85.51 -16.11
CA ALA A 11 -45.96 84.55 -16.53
C ALA A 11 -44.73 85.32 -17.05
N SER A 12 -43.67 85.36 -16.24
CA SER A 12 -42.35 85.71 -16.74
C SER A 12 -41.80 84.47 -17.44
N LEU A 13 -41.69 84.57 -18.76
CA LEU A 13 -41.01 83.64 -19.63
C LEU A 13 -39.52 83.64 -19.26
N VAL A 14 -39.13 82.83 -18.27
CA VAL A 14 -37.74 82.42 -18.12
C VAL A 14 -37.57 81.28 -19.11
N LEU A 15 -36.81 81.55 -20.19
CA LEU A 15 -36.11 80.49 -20.89
C LEU A 15 -35.28 79.76 -19.84
N SER A 16 -35.77 78.63 -19.32
CA SER A 16 -34.87 77.61 -18.81
C SER A 16 -34.13 77.13 -20.05
N ALA A 17 -32.94 77.69 -20.29
CA ALA A 17 -31.96 77.03 -21.12
C ALA A 17 -31.88 75.59 -20.61
N GLY A 18 -32.28 74.64 -21.45
CA GLY A 18 -31.88 73.26 -21.22
C GLY A 18 -30.37 73.29 -21.11
N THR A 19 -29.83 72.81 -19.99
CA THR A 19 -28.39 72.65 -19.79
C THR A 19 -27.90 71.65 -20.82
N ALA A 20 -27.41 72.17 -21.94
CA ALA A 20 -26.53 71.44 -22.82
C ALA A 20 -25.25 71.14 -22.03
N SER A 21 -24.71 69.93 -22.18
CA SER A 21 -23.41 69.54 -21.63
C SER A 21 -22.36 70.61 -21.94
N ALA A 22 -21.72 71.17 -20.92
CA ALA A 22 -20.69 72.19 -21.07
C ALA A 22 -19.31 71.50 -21.08
N GLN A 23 -18.72 71.40 -22.27
CA GLN A 23 -17.34 70.97 -22.44
C GLN A 23 -16.41 72.13 -22.06
N ALA A 24 -15.55 71.91 -21.07
CA ALA A 24 -14.53 72.86 -20.62
C ALA A 24 -13.13 72.31 -20.95
N THR A 25 -12.34 73.12 -21.65
CA THR A 25 -10.99 72.75 -22.10
C THR A 25 -9.94 73.50 -21.28
N TRP A 26 -8.97 72.76 -20.77
CA TRP A 26 -7.82 73.31 -20.07
C TRP A 26 -6.95 74.15 -21.01
N ASN A 27 -6.59 75.37 -20.60
CA ASN A 27 -5.87 76.33 -21.45
C ASN A 27 -4.49 76.77 -20.88
N ASN A 28 -4.06 76.21 -19.74
CA ASN A 28 -2.80 76.58 -19.08
C ASN A 28 -1.70 75.54 -19.33
N SER A 29 -0.74 75.87 -20.19
CA SER A 29 0.39 75.00 -20.57
C SER A 29 1.44 74.77 -19.47
N PHE A 30 1.36 75.46 -18.32
CA PHE A 30 2.26 75.27 -17.18
C PHE A 30 1.67 74.36 -16.10
N GLY A 31 0.43 73.90 -16.29
CA GLY A 31 -0.30 73.15 -15.27
C GLY A 31 -0.91 74.06 -14.20
N GLY A 32 -1.54 73.46 -13.20
CA GLY A 32 -2.21 74.22 -12.14
C GLY A 32 -3.27 73.44 -11.39
N ILE A 33 -4.07 74.16 -10.60
CA ILE A 33 -5.16 73.59 -9.81
C ILE A 33 -6.49 73.67 -10.57
N TRP A 34 -7.29 72.62 -10.48
CA TRP A 34 -8.58 72.49 -11.17
C TRP A 34 -9.55 73.63 -10.84
N SER A 35 -9.58 74.07 -9.57
CA SER A 35 -10.52 75.09 -9.09
C SER A 35 -10.25 76.51 -9.58
N ASP A 36 -9.12 76.77 -10.23
CA ASP A 36 -8.83 78.10 -10.77
C ASP A 36 -9.52 78.27 -12.14
N ASN A 37 -10.58 79.06 -12.14
CA ASN A 37 -11.40 79.35 -13.31
C ASN A 37 -10.61 79.95 -14.50
N MET A 38 -9.44 80.57 -14.25
CA MET A 38 -8.61 81.12 -15.33
C MET A 38 -7.93 80.04 -16.18
N ASN A 39 -7.83 78.81 -15.68
CA ASN A 39 -7.22 77.68 -16.39
C ASN A 39 -8.18 77.00 -17.40
N TRP A 40 -9.42 77.48 -17.52
CA TRP A 40 -10.46 76.90 -18.38
C TRP A 40 -10.91 77.90 -19.46
N ASP A 41 -11.08 77.43 -20.69
CA ASP A 41 -11.53 78.23 -21.85
C ASP A 41 -12.93 78.85 -21.67
N THR A 42 -13.81 78.18 -20.92
CA THR A 42 -15.15 78.65 -20.53
C THR A 42 -15.11 79.72 -19.44
N GLY A 43 -13.96 79.92 -18.79
CA GLY A 43 -13.80 80.80 -17.62
C GLY A 43 -14.50 80.25 -16.36
N SER A 44 -14.85 78.97 -16.32
CA SER A 44 -15.44 78.30 -15.16
C SER A 44 -14.98 76.84 -15.09
N ALA A 45 -14.51 76.41 -13.92
CA ALA A 45 -14.12 75.03 -13.72
C ALA A 45 -15.34 74.08 -13.81
N PRO A 46 -15.22 72.93 -14.50
CA PRO A 46 -16.26 71.91 -14.53
C PRO A 46 -16.38 71.25 -13.15
N LEU A 47 -17.59 71.25 -12.57
CA LEU A 47 -17.83 70.82 -11.18
C LEU A 47 -19.11 70.01 -10.97
N VAL A 48 -20.07 70.06 -11.92
CA VAL A 48 -21.41 69.47 -11.75
C VAL A 48 -21.74 68.48 -12.87
N ALA A 49 -22.67 67.55 -12.59
CA ALA A 49 -23.11 66.57 -13.58
C ALA A 49 -23.63 67.29 -14.84
N GLY A 50 -23.26 66.78 -16.02
CA GLY A 50 -23.41 67.46 -17.30
C GLY A 50 -22.12 68.08 -17.85
N ASP A 51 -21.16 68.46 -17.00
CA ASP A 51 -19.89 69.06 -17.43
C ASP A 51 -18.91 67.99 -17.96
N SER A 52 -18.04 68.36 -18.89
CA SER A 52 -16.95 67.48 -19.37
C SER A 52 -15.62 68.22 -19.39
N ALA A 53 -14.56 67.59 -18.89
CA ALA A 53 -13.22 68.18 -18.79
C ALA A 53 -12.28 67.66 -19.89
N ILE A 54 -11.65 68.55 -20.65
CA ILE A 54 -10.66 68.19 -21.67
C ILE A 54 -9.30 68.78 -21.32
N PHE A 55 -8.27 67.93 -21.30
CA PHE A 55 -6.86 68.28 -21.15
C PHE A 55 -6.15 68.08 -22.50
N PRO A 56 -6.05 69.11 -23.35
CA PRO A 56 -5.47 68.99 -24.68
C PRO A 56 -3.93 68.94 -24.64
N ASN A 57 -3.32 68.41 -25.69
CA ASN A 57 -1.89 68.62 -25.89
C ASN A 57 -1.59 70.09 -26.25
N LEU A 58 -1.06 70.85 -25.29
CA LEU A 58 -0.64 72.26 -25.45
C LEU A 58 0.83 72.41 -25.91
N GLY A 59 1.47 71.34 -26.37
CA GLY A 59 2.85 71.34 -26.87
C GLY A 59 3.92 71.20 -25.78
N MET A 60 3.55 71.14 -24.50
CA MET A 60 4.43 70.88 -23.35
C MET A 60 3.73 69.94 -22.36
N ALA A 61 4.52 69.25 -21.53
CA ALA A 61 4.01 68.48 -20.41
C ALA A 61 3.45 69.41 -19.32
N TYR A 62 2.32 69.04 -18.72
CA TYR A 62 1.75 69.76 -17.60
C TYR A 62 0.93 68.83 -16.70
N GLU A 63 0.82 69.21 -15.43
CA GLU A 63 0.01 68.52 -14.42
C GLU A 63 -1.19 69.40 -14.02
N VAL A 64 -2.36 68.79 -13.98
CA VAL A 64 -3.57 69.36 -13.38
C VAL A 64 -3.83 68.67 -12.06
N ILE A 65 -3.89 69.43 -10.98
CA ILE A 65 -4.22 68.93 -9.65
C ILE A 65 -5.70 69.20 -9.38
N CYS A 66 -6.51 68.13 -9.33
CA CYS A 66 -7.89 68.18 -8.88
C CYS A 66 -7.91 68.37 -7.36
N ASN A 67 -7.99 69.63 -6.93
CA ASN A 67 -8.00 70.06 -5.52
C ASN A 67 -9.41 70.21 -4.93
N VAL A 68 -10.43 69.83 -5.69
CA VAL A 68 -11.86 69.92 -5.38
C VAL A 68 -12.52 68.55 -5.55
N ASN A 69 -13.82 68.42 -5.28
CA ASN A 69 -14.57 67.17 -5.45
C ASN A 69 -15.60 67.30 -6.59
N PRO A 70 -15.17 67.33 -7.86
CA PRO A 70 -16.08 67.50 -8.98
C PRO A 70 -16.91 66.23 -9.20
N THR A 71 -18.19 66.42 -9.49
CA THR A 71 -19.08 65.38 -10.04
C THR A 71 -19.34 65.77 -11.48
N ILE A 72 -18.79 65.06 -12.47
CA ILE A 72 -18.84 65.44 -13.90
C ILE A 72 -19.15 64.24 -14.79
N ASP A 73 -19.35 64.47 -16.09
CA ASP A 73 -19.75 63.43 -17.02
C ASP A 73 -18.57 62.68 -17.68
N SER A 74 -17.52 63.40 -18.04
CA SER A 74 -16.37 62.80 -18.70
C SER A 74 -15.07 63.57 -18.50
N VAL A 75 -13.95 62.85 -18.64
CA VAL A 75 -12.61 63.41 -18.68
C VAL A 75 -11.91 62.93 -19.95
N THR A 76 -11.24 63.81 -20.67
CA THR A 76 -10.37 63.44 -21.80
C THR A 76 -8.97 64.01 -21.60
N ILE A 77 -7.97 63.17 -21.37
CA ILE A 77 -6.54 63.51 -21.37
C ILE A 77 -6.00 63.20 -22.76
N ASN A 78 -5.83 64.22 -23.59
CA ASN A 78 -5.52 64.09 -25.01
C ASN A 78 -4.03 64.34 -25.30
N GLY A 79 -3.17 63.49 -24.71
CA GLY A 79 -1.76 63.40 -25.07
C GLY A 79 -0.92 62.65 -24.02
N PRO A 80 0.24 62.10 -24.44
CA PRO A 80 1.06 61.18 -23.63
C PRO A 80 1.82 61.85 -22.49
N THR A 81 1.91 63.18 -22.48
CA THR A 81 2.67 63.94 -21.49
C THR A 81 1.79 64.75 -20.55
N GLN A 82 0.47 64.65 -20.72
CA GLN A 82 -0.50 65.34 -19.88
C GLN A 82 -0.82 64.48 -18.66
N GLN A 83 -0.88 65.11 -17.50
CA GLN A 83 -1.17 64.42 -16.24
C GLN A 83 -2.36 65.06 -15.54
N LEU A 84 -3.30 64.23 -15.11
CA LEU A 84 -4.34 64.58 -14.15
C LEU A 84 -4.04 63.88 -12.83
N THR A 85 -3.95 64.64 -11.74
CA THR A 85 -3.78 64.12 -10.39
C THR A 85 -5.00 64.45 -9.55
N ILE A 86 -5.64 63.43 -8.96
CA ILE A 86 -6.64 63.65 -7.90
C ILE A 86 -5.86 63.96 -6.62
N GLY A 87 -6.06 65.15 -6.07
CA GLY A 87 -5.34 65.62 -4.89
C GLY A 87 -5.68 64.80 -3.64
N ASP A 88 -4.81 64.87 -2.64
CA ASP A 88 -4.93 64.15 -1.38
C ASP A 88 -6.30 64.36 -0.70
N GLY A 89 -6.99 63.26 -0.39
CA GLY A 89 -8.31 63.28 0.24
C GLY A 89 -9.44 63.82 -0.64
N LYS A 90 -9.24 63.90 -1.96
CA LYS A 90 -10.24 64.38 -2.93
C LYS A 90 -10.94 63.25 -3.67
N MET A 91 -12.07 63.58 -4.28
CA MET A 91 -12.89 62.68 -5.07
C MET A 91 -13.13 63.26 -6.46
N LEU A 92 -12.74 62.53 -7.50
CA LEU A 92 -13.27 62.75 -8.85
C LEU A 92 -14.43 61.78 -9.07
N HIS A 93 -15.64 62.30 -9.22
CA HIS A 93 -16.84 61.51 -9.43
C HIS A 93 -17.30 61.62 -10.88
N ILE A 94 -17.36 60.49 -11.58
CA ILE A 94 -17.94 60.36 -12.92
C ILE A 94 -19.39 59.88 -12.80
N ALA A 95 -20.35 60.79 -13.02
CA ALA A 95 -21.77 60.58 -12.72
C ALA A 95 -22.58 60.01 -13.90
N THR A 96 -22.33 60.46 -15.14
CA THR A 96 -23.05 60.00 -16.35
C THR A 96 -22.19 60.23 -17.60
N GLY A 97 -22.11 59.35 -18.60
CA GLY A 97 -21.49 59.70 -19.90
C GLY A 97 -20.39 58.74 -20.41
N ALA A 98 -19.50 59.25 -21.27
CA ALA A 98 -18.49 58.49 -22.03
C ALA A 98 -17.24 58.08 -21.21
N GLY A 99 -17.21 58.39 -19.90
CA GLY A 99 -16.12 58.01 -19.01
C GLY A 99 -14.86 58.86 -19.11
N ILE A 100 -13.72 58.24 -18.83
CA ILE A 100 -12.37 58.78 -18.94
C ILE A 100 -11.68 58.17 -20.15
N ILE A 101 -11.26 59.03 -21.08
CA ILE A 101 -10.27 58.71 -22.10
C ILE A 101 -8.94 59.29 -21.64
N ASN A 102 -7.96 58.44 -21.37
CA ASN A 102 -6.65 58.81 -20.88
C ASN A 102 -5.56 58.34 -21.85
N GLU A 103 -4.92 59.30 -22.52
CA GLU A 103 -3.73 59.04 -23.33
C GLU A 103 -2.42 59.36 -22.57
N GLY A 104 -2.51 59.90 -21.34
CA GLY A 104 -1.37 60.34 -20.52
C GLY A 104 -1.33 59.63 -19.16
N LEU A 105 -1.17 60.37 -18.07
CA LEU A 105 -1.15 59.83 -16.71
C LEU A 105 -2.35 60.30 -15.89
N LEU A 106 -3.13 59.37 -15.34
CA LEU A 106 -4.12 59.63 -14.30
C LEU A 106 -3.60 59.10 -12.96
N ARG A 107 -3.22 60.00 -12.05
CA ARG A 107 -2.74 59.65 -10.71
C ARG A 107 -3.84 59.86 -9.67
N ILE A 108 -4.02 58.88 -8.79
CA ILE A 108 -4.91 58.96 -7.63
C ILE A 108 -4.05 59.03 -6.38
N ASN A 109 -4.25 60.09 -5.58
CA ASN A 109 -3.45 60.47 -4.41
C ASN A 109 -2.11 61.09 -4.82
N GLN A 110 -1.95 62.37 -4.54
CA GLN A 110 -0.85 63.15 -5.12
C GLN A 110 0.48 62.81 -4.45
N THR A 111 0.48 62.73 -3.12
CA THR A 111 1.72 62.65 -2.33
C THR A 111 1.91 61.31 -1.62
N ALA A 112 1.12 60.29 -1.97
CA ALA A 112 0.97 59.08 -1.16
C ALA A 112 0.63 59.44 0.29
N SER A 113 -0.42 60.24 0.44
CA SER A 113 -0.96 60.63 1.73
C SER A 113 -1.86 59.55 2.31
N VAL A 114 -2.03 59.54 3.64
CA VAL A 114 -2.97 58.65 4.36
C VAL A 114 -4.45 59.07 4.23
N PHE A 115 -4.75 60.00 3.30
CA PHE A 115 -6.10 60.51 3.10
C PHE A 115 -6.76 59.80 1.92
N ASP A 116 -7.87 59.13 2.18
CA ASP A 116 -8.75 58.49 1.19
C ASP A 116 -8.99 59.37 -0.06
N THR A 117 -8.29 59.04 -1.14
CA THR A 117 -8.44 59.71 -2.44
C THR A 117 -9.15 58.77 -3.41
N ARG A 118 -10.18 59.26 -4.10
CA ARG A 118 -11.13 58.39 -4.82
C ARG A 118 -11.38 58.85 -6.26
N LEU A 119 -11.31 57.91 -7.19
CA LEU A 119 -12.00 57.96 -8.47
C LEU A 119 -13.27 57.14 -8.36
N PHE A 120 -14.44 57.78 -8.48
CA PHE A 120 -15.73 57.19 -8.13
C PHE A 120 -16.66 57.15 -9.35
N TYR A 121 -17.23 55.97 -9.63
CA TYR A 121 -18.21 55.72 -10.68
C TYR A 121 -19.53 55.22 -10.05
N ASP A 122 -20.67 55.90 -10.27
CA ASP A 122 -21.94 55.55 -9.62
C ASP A 122 -23.16 55.23 -10.48
N ALA A 123 -23.08 55.40 -11.80
CA ALA A 123 -24.14 55.05 -12.74
C ALA A 123 -23.72 53.92 -13.69
N ASP A 124 -24.70 53.18 -14.21
CA ASP A 124 -24.51 52.12 -15.20
C ASP A 124 -24.14 52.74 -16.56
N LEU A 125 -22.84 52.92 -16.82
CA LEU A 125 -22.33 53.77 -17.91
C LEU A 125 -22.39 53.13 -19.31
N GLY A 126 -22.85 51.87 -19.44
CA GLY A 126 -23.14 51.23 -20.72
C GLY A 126 -22.05 51.39 -21.80
N GLY A 127 -20.96 50.61 -21.70
CA GLY A 127 -19.83 50.66 -22.63
C GLY A 127 -18.57 51.30 -22.02
N THR A 128 -17.44 51.18 -22.71
CA THR A 128 -16.10 51.33 -22.12
C THR A 128 -15.82 52.72 -21.51
N VAL A 129 -15.46 52.75 -20.22
CA VAL A 129 -15.43 53.99 -19.39
C VAL A 129 -14.02 54.39 -18.94
N LEU A 130 -13.02 53.52 -18.90
CA LEU A 130 -11.63 53.91 -18.58
C LEU A 130 -10.69 53.42 -19.69
N ALA A 131 -10.63 54.21 -20.76
CA ALA A 131 -9.98 53.86 -22.01
C ALA A 131 -8.79 54.76 -22.35
N GLY A 132 -8.05 54.40 -23.41
CA GLY A 132 -6.92 55.15 -23.95
C GLY A 132 -5.60 54.38 -23.83
N SER A 133 -4.50 54.98 -24.32
CA SER A 133 -3.16 54.37 -24.27
C SER A 133 -2.31 54.80 -23.07
N GLY A 134 -2.86 55.64 -22.20
CA GLY A 134 -2.22 56.17 -20.99
C GLY A 134 -2.12 55.15 -19.85
N THR A 135 -1.68 55.60 -18.67
CA THR A 135 -1.59 54.78 -17.46
C THR A 135 -2.40 55.39 -16.33
N VAL A 136 -3.00 54.54 -15.51
CA VAL A 136 -3.61 54.92 -14.23
C VAL A 136 -2.70 54.46 -13.10
N GLU A 137 -2.36 55.37 -12.20
CA GLU A 137 -1.50 55.11 -11.05
C GLU A 137 -2.28 55.30 -9.75
N LEU A 138 -2.36 54.24 -8.94
CA LEU A 138 -2.78 54.34 -7.55
C LEU A 138 -1.54 54.57 -6.69
N ASN A 139 -1.49 55.70 -6.01
CA ASN A 139 -0.32 56.10 -5.24
C ASN A 139 -0.68 56.16 -3.75
N GLY A 140 -0.97 55.02 -3.13
CA GLY A 140 -1.37 54.90 -1.72
C GLY A 140 -0.19 54.90 -0.74
N ALA A 141 -0.41 55.37 0.50
CA ALA A 141 0.62 55.49 1.55
C ALA A 141 0.91 54.17 2.30
N GLY A 142 0.03 53.18 2.15
CA GLY A 142 0.17 51.83 2.70
C GLY A 142 -1.18 51.18 3.01
N ASP A 143 -2.19 51.98 3.39
CA ASP A 143 -3.54 51.46 3.56
C ASP A 143 -4.27 51.44 2.20
N PRO A 144 -4.87 50.31 1.78
CA PRO A 144 -5.53 50.23 0.47
C PRO A 144 -6.57 51.34 0.18
N PRO A 145 -7.34 51.86 1.15
CA PRO A 145 -8.26 52.97 0.93
C PRO A 145 -7.63 54.32 0.54
N ASP A 146 -6.33 54.54 0.77
CA ASP A 146 -5.62 55.81 0.54
C ASP A 146 -5.68 56.27 -0.93
N ALA A 147 -5.64 55.33 -1.87
CA ALA A 147 -5.80 55.58 -3.31
C ALA A 147 -6.77 54.55 -3.89
N ARG A 148 -7.91 55.00 -4.39
CA ARG A 148 -9.02 54.09 -4.69
C ARG A 148 -9.75 54.38 -5.99
N ILE A 149 -10.00 53.32 -6.76
CA ILE A 149 -11.03 53.31 -7.80
C ILE A 149 -12.26 52.63 -7.20
N VAL A 150 -13.43 53.26 -7.27
CA VAL A 150 -14.68 52.72 -6.74
C VAL A 150 -15.69 52.59 -7.87
N VAL A 151 -16.24 51.38 -8.00
CA VAL A 151 -17.32 51.04 -8.94
C VAL A 151 -18.57 50.72 -8.13
N SER A 152 -19.61 51.54 -8.22
CA SER A 152 -20.83 51.38 -7.40
C SER A 152 -21.63 50.10 -7.74
N THR A 153 -22.61 49.80 -6.88
CA THR A 153 -23.62 48.77 -7.12
C THR A 153 -24.35 48.97 -8.45
N GLY A 154 -24.39 47.93 -9.29
CA GLY A 154 -25.08 47.97 -10.58
C GLY A 154 -24.31 48.65 -11.72
N THR A 155 -23.03 48.98 -11.53
CA THR A 155 -22.17 49.57 -12.56
C THR A 155 -21.17 48.54 -13.10
N THR A 156 -20.95 48.53 -14.41
CA THR A 156 -19.81 47.85 -15.06
C THR A 156 -18.77 48.86 -15.51
N LEU A 157 -17.50 48.66 -15.14
CA LEU A 157 -16.37 49.45 -15.60
C LEU A 157 -15.51 48.60 -16.53
N ASP A 158 -15.30 49.05 -17.77
CA ASP A 158 -14.29 48.43 -18.64
C ASP A 158 -12.98 49.21 -18.53
N ILE A 159 -11.90 48.49 -18.23
CA ILE A 159 -10.53 49.01 -18.21
C ILE A 159 -9.80 48.45 -19.44
N SER A 160 -9.30 49.34 -20.30
CA SER A 160 -8.50 48.95 -21.49
C SER A 160 -7.08 49.51 -21.47
N GLN A 161 -6.65 50.08 -20.35
CA GLN A 161 -5.34 50.69 -20.17
C GLN A 161 -4.65 50.20 -18.89
N PRO A 162 -3.31 50.25 -18.78
CA PRO A 162 -2.60 49.79 -17.60
C PRO A 162 -3.02 50.52 -16.31
N VAL A 163 -3.18 49.74 -15.24
CA VAL A 163 -3.34 50.24 -13.86
C VAL A 163 -2.15 49.75 -13.05
N SER A 164 -1.49 50.63 -12.30
CA SER A 164 -0.36 50.22 -11.46
C SER A 164 -0.30 50.95 -10.12
N GLY A 165 0.51 50.44 -9.20
CA GLY A 165 0.80 51.08 -7.92
C GLY A 165 0.24 50.33 -6.70
N THR A 166 -0.21 51.08 -5.70
CA THR A 166 -0.73 50.61 -4.41
C THR A 166 -2.05 51.28 -4.10
N GLY A 167 -2.99 50.53 -3.52
CA GLY A 167 -4.31 51.06 -3.23
C GLY A 167 -5.40 50.02 -3.39
N MET A 168 -6.60 50.46 -3.74
CA MET A 168 -7.76 49.58 -3.86
C MET A 168 -8.55 49.82 -5.14
N ILE A 169 -8.94 48.73 -5.80
CA ILE A 169 -9.99 48.70 -6.80
C ILE A 169 -11.21 48.08 -6.13
N GLU A 170 -12.17 48.93 -5.74
CA GLU A 170 -13.34 48.57 -4.97
C GLU A 170 -14.56 48.37 -5.89
N VAL A 171 -14.97 47.13 -6.12
CA VAL A 171 -16.15 46.81 -6.93
C VAL A 171 -17.33 46.45 -6.02
N GLN A 172 -18.29 47.36 -5.92
CA GLN A 172 -19.51 47.18 -5.13
C GLN A 172 -20.68 46.60 -5.97
N GLY A 173 -20.55 46.54 -7.30
CA GLY A 173 -21.61 46.15 -8.25
C GLY A 173 -21.42 44.84 -9.02
N THR A 174 -22.06 44.76 -10.20
CA THR A 174 -22.26 43.52 -10.98
C THR A 174 -21.00 43.02 -11.69
N GLY A 175 -19.93 43.83 -11.77
CA GLY A 175 -18.59 43.37 -12.12
C GLY A 175 -17.71 44.44 -12.75
N LEU A 176 -16.39 44.30 -12.61
CA LEU A 176 -15.37 45.06 -13.33
C LEU A 176 -14.86 44.22 -14.51
N VAL A 177 -14.68 44.80 -15.69
CA VAL A 177 -14.14 44.08 -16.86
C VAL A 177 -12.76 44.64 -17.20
N ASN A 178 -11.71 43.84 -17.04
CA ASN A 178 -10.39 44.19 -17.56
C ASN A 178 -10.24 43.60 -18.96
N MET A 179 -10.15 44.45 -19.98
CA MET A 179 -10.27 44.05 -21.38
C MET A 179 -8.98 43.65 -22.08
N SER A 180 -7.84 44.25 -21.75
CA SER A 180 -6.59 43.96 -22.51
C SER A 180 -5.31 44.48 -21.85
N ALA A 181 -5.39 45.10 -20.67
CA ALA A 181 -4.25 45.75 -20.04
C ALA A 181 -3.87 45.10 -18.71
N PRO A 182 -2.60 45.21 -18.30
CA PRO A 182 -2.16 44.70 -17.01
C PRO A 182 -2.67 45.59 -15.87
N ILE A 183 -3.15 44.94 -14.80
CA ILE A 183 -3.31 45.54 -13.48
C ILE A 183 -2.13 45.03 -12.64
N THR A 184 -1.23 45.93 -12.28
CA THR A 184 0.08 45.58 -11.75
C THR A 184 0.33 46.16 -10.36
N ALA A 185 0.58 45.31 -9.36
CA ALA A 185 1.17 45.74 -8.10
C ALA A 185 2.69 45.82 -8.25
N ASN A 186 3.27 47.02 -8.24
CA ASN A 186 4.70 47.23 -8.55
C ASN A 186 5.50 47.87 -7.40
N VAL A 187 4.93 47.92 -6.19
CA VAL A 187 5.56 48.52 -5.02
C VAL A 187 5.81 47.44 -3.98
N SER A 188 7.09 47.22 -3.66
CA SER A 188 7.54 46.18 -2.73
C SER A 188 6.86 46.27 -1.36
N GLY A 189 6.30 45.15 -0.90
CA GLY A 189 5.71 45.02 0.44
C GLY A 189 4.37 45.73 0.62
N GLN A 190 3.74 46.18 -0.49
CA GLN A 190 2.46 46.85 -0.48
C GLN A 190 1.47 46.13 -1.40
N ASP A 191 0.18 46.23 -1.05
CA ASP A 191 -0.89 45.59 -1.80
C ASP A 191 -1.54 46.54 -2.81
N LEU A 192 -1.87 45.99 -3.97
CA LEU A 192 -2.97 46.46 -4.80
C LEU A 192 -4.18 45.56 -4.54
N ARG A 193 -5.14 46.05 -3.75
CA ARG A 193 -6.30 45.27 -3.32
C ARG A 193 -7.42 45.34 -4.36
N ILE A 194 -7.95 44.20 -4.75
CA ILE A 194 -9.18 44.12 -5.58
C ILE A 194 -10.29 43.58 -4.69
N THR A 195 -11.46 44.24 -4.64
CA THR A 195 -12.65 43.73 -3.95
C THR A 195 -13.80 43.58 -4.94
N GLY A 196 -14.69 42.61 -4.68
CA GLY A 196 -15.83 42.32 -5.56
C GLY A 196 -15.46 41.47 -6.77
N SER A 197 -16.31 41.47 -7.81
CA SER A 197 -16.14 40.60 -8.98
C SER A 197 -15.42 41.32 -10.12
N MET A 198 -14.43 40.66 -10.73
CA MET A 198 -13.72 41.12 -11.92
C MET A 198 -13.68 40.01 -12.98
N ASN A 199 -14.00 40.37 -14.23
CA ASN A 199 -13.84 39.52 -15.40
C ASN A 199 -12.61 40.00 -16.20
N LEU A 200 -11.64 39.13 -16.42
CA LEU A 200 -10.53 39.37 -17.34
C LEU A 200 -10.93 38.82 -18.72
N VAL A 201 -11.10 39.72 -19.68
CA VAL A 201 -11.42 39.40 -21.08
C VAL A 201 -10.33 39.94 -22.00
N GLY A 202 -10.31 39.53 -23.27
CA GLY A 202 -9.48 40.15 -24.33
C GLY A 202 -7.96 40.25 -24.08
N GLY A 203 -7.42 39.50 -23.11
CA GLY A 203 -6.01 39.55 -22.72
C GLY A 203 -5.71 40.37 -21.46
N GLY A 204 -6.72 40.83 -20.71
CA GLY A 204 -6.53 41.45 -19.40
C GLY A 204 -5.76 40.54 -18.43
N THR A 205 -4.86 41.13 -17.65
CA THR A 205 -3.97 40.38 -16.73
C THR A 205 -3.88 40.99 -15.35
N LEU A 206 -3.56 40.16 -14.37
CA LEU A 206 -3.14 40.57 -13.02
C LEU A 206 -1.68 40.13 -12.80
N GLU A 207 -0.86 41.00 -12.23
CA GLU A 207 0.55 40.67 -11.95
C GLU A 207 1.08 41.47 -10.75
N GLY A 208 1.76 40.81 -9.83
CA GLY A 208 2.62 41.44 -8.84
C GLY A 208 4.07 41.38 -9.29
N ILE A 209 4.74 42.52 -9.34
CA ILE A 209 6.16 42.64 -9.71
C ILE A 209 6.91 43.40 -8.63
N SER A 210 8.24 43.25 -8.60
CA SER A 210 9.11 44.00 -7.68
C SER A 210 8.72 43.85 -6.20
N GLY A 211 8.15 42.70 -5.82
CA GLY A 211 7.68 42.42 -4.45
C GLY A 211 6.33 43.04 -4.08
N GLY A 212 5.61 43.65 -5.03
CA GLY A 212 4.22 44.07 -4.85
C GLY A 212 3.26 42.89 -5.04
N ILE A 213 2.13 42.91 -4.33
CA ILE A 213 1.14 41.83 -4.36
C ILE A 213 -0.21 42.37 -4.83
N VAL A 214 -0.85 41.67 -5.77
CA VAL A 214 -2.27 41.91 -6.05
C VAL A 214 -3.10 41.08 -5.06
N ALA A 215 -3.76 41.73 -4.12
CA ALA A 215 -4.55 41.09 -3.07
C ALA A 215 -6.03 40.98 -3.47
N VAL A 216 -6.46 39.79 -3.89
CA VAL A 216 -7.81 39.55 -4.39
C VAL A 216 -8.76 39.18 -3.27
N ASN A 217 -9.84 39.96 -3.12
CA ASN A 217 -10.88 39.79 -2.11
C ASN A 217 -12.28 39.68 -2.76
N GLY A 218 -12.40 38.80 -3.74
CA GLY A 218 -13.63 38.56 -4.48
C GLY A 218 -13.42 37.63 -5.68
N LYS A 219 -14.36 37.63 -6.62
CA LYS A 219 -14.34 36.72 -7.77
C LYS A 219 -13.45 37.26 -8.89
N ILE A 220 -12.57 36.42 -9.44
CA ILE A 220 -11.87 36.65 -10.71
C ILE A 220 -12.33 35.59 -11.71
N ALA A 221 -12.77 36.02 -12.89
CA ALA A 221 -13.18 35.11 -13.96
C ALA A 221 -12.46 35.41 -15.27
N GLY A 222 -12.07 34.37 -16.00
CA GLY A 222 -11.40 34.50 -17.31
C GLY A 222 -9.96 35.02 -17.23
N GLY A 223 -9.30 35.08 -18.38
CA GLY A 223 -7.98 35.73 -18.58
C GLY A 223 -6.80 35.07 -17.86
N ASN A 224 -5.73 35.85 -17.68
CA ASN A 224 -4.44 35.35 -17.16
C ASN A 224 -4.01 36.07 -15.87
N ILE A 225 -3.46 35.30 -14.94
CA ILE A 225 -2.77 35.79 -13.75
C ILE A 225 -1.31 35.39 -13.91
N LEU A 226 -0.39 36.36 -13.92
CA LEU A 226 1.00 36.14 -14.35
C LEU A 226 1.99 35.88 -13.20
N GLY A 227 1.55 36.01 -11.96
CA GLY A 227 2.34 35.83 -10.73
C GLY A 227 2.16 37.01 -9.78
N GLY A 228 2.60 36.86 -8.52
CA GLY A 228 2.49 37.88 -7.48
C GLY A 228 1.05 38.23 -7.08
N VAL A 229 0.13 37.26 -7.20
CA VAL A 229 -1.29 37.44 -6.84
C VAL A 229 -1.67 36.52 -5.68
N GLU A 230 -2.28 37.10 -4.65
CA GLU A 230 -2.71 36.38 -3.46
C GLU A 230 -4.21 36.57 -3.18
N PHE A 231 -4.89 35.46 -2.89
CA PHE A 231 -6.31 35.46 -2.52
C PHE A 231 -6.46 35.69 -1.02
N GLY A 232 -6.97 36.87 -0.66
CA GLY A 232 -6.94 37.43 0.69
C GLY A 232 -8.29 37.48 1.42
N SER A 233 -9.36 36.94 0.84
CA SER A 233 -10.66 36.81 1.52
C SER A 233 -11.27 35.43 1.36
N SER A 234 -12.13 35.06 2.31
CA SER A 234 -13.02 33.89 2.22
C SER A 234 -14.10 34.01 1.14
N SER A 235 -14.20 35.14 0.44
CA SER A 235 -15.06 35.35 -0.73
C SER A 235 -14.31 35.21 -2.06
N ALA A 236 -13.01 34.89 -2.04
CA ALA A 236 -12.22 34.70 -3.23
C ALA A 236 -12.74 33.52 -4.07
N ASN A 237 -12.89 33.72 -5.37
CA ASN A 237 -13.36 32.70 -6.31
C ASN A 237 -12.63 32.84 -7.65
N LEU A 238 -12.08 31.73 -8.16
CA LEU A 238 -11.40 31.60 -9.44
C LEU A 238 -12.29 30.84 -10.43
N ASP A 239 -12.59 31.43 -11.58
CA ASP A 239 -13.52 30.84 -12.55
C ASP A 239 -13.08 31.02 -14.00
N GLY A 240 -12.44 30.00 -14.57
CA GLY A 240 -11.96 30.00 -15.96
C GLY A 240 -10.69 30.83 -16.16
N VAL A 241 -9.85 30.96 -15.13
CA VAL A 241 -8.58 31.70 -15.18
C VAL A 241 -7.40 30.80 -15.57
N THR A 242 -6.38 31.38 -16.20
CA THR A 242 -5.06 30.75 -16.37
C THR A 242 -4.06 31.37 -15.39
N LEU A 243 -3.49 30.54 -14.51
CA LEU A 243 -2.48 30.92 -13.53
C LEU A 243 -1.09 30.59 -14.09
N ALA A 244 -0.21 31.58 -14.06
CA ALA A 244 1.21 31.47 -14.37
C ALA A 244 2.01 32.18 -13.27
N GLY A 245 3.31 31.89 -13.16
CA GLY A 245 4.15 32.42 -12.08
C GLY A 245 3.68 31.96 -10.69
N ASP A 246 4.17 32.65 -9.66
CA ASP A 246 3.91 32.30 -8.27
C ASP A 246 2.64 33.02 -7.77
N ASN A 247 1.65 32.25 -7.32
CA ASN A 247 0.39 32.77 -6.79
C ASN A 247 0.05 32.01 -5.50
N GLY A 248 -0.94 32.47 -4.75
CA GLY A 248 -1.36 31.69 -3.60
C GLY A 248 -2.54 32.23 -2.81
N ILE A 249 -2.83 31.58 -1.71
CA ILE A 249 -3.90 31.95 -0.78
C ILE A 249 -3.26 32.42 0.52
N ARG A 250 -3.65 33.59 1.00
CA ARG A 250 -3.22 34.10 2.30
C ARG A 250 -3.73 33.21 3.44
N ASP A 251 -3.06 33.31 4.58
CA ASP A 251 -3.44 32.60 5.79
C ASP A 251 -4.89 32.86 6.23
N SER A 252 -5.50 31.83 6.82
CA SER A 252 -6.87 31.87 7.34
C SER A 252 -7.95 32.19 6.29
N GLN A 253 -7.66 31.99 5.00
CA GLN A 253 -8.61 32.27 3.91
C GLN A 253 -9.14 31.01 3.23
N THR A 254 -10.26 31.18 2.51
CA THR A 254 -10.80 30.16 1.61
C THR A 254 -10.91 30.73 0.21
N CYS A 255 -10.18 30.16 -0.74
CA CYS A 255 -10.35 30.42 -2.16
C CYS A 255 -11.18 29.31 -2.79
N ARG A 256 -12.13 29.69 -3.64
CA ARG A 256 -13.03 28.77 -4.34
C ARG A 256 -12.66 28.61 -5.81
N ILE A 257 -12.92 27.43 -6.36
CA ILE A 257 -12.86 27.19 -7.81
C ILE A 257 -14.29 27.05 -8.35
N GLY A 258 -14.64 27.90 -9.30
CA GLY A 258 -15.92 27.91 -10.00
C GLY A 258 -16.04 26.83 -11.08
N SER A 259 -17.21 26.77 -11.72
CA SER A 259 -17.56 25.70 -12.67
C SER A 259 -16.73 25.70 -13.95
N ASN A 260 -16.10 26.82 -14.33
CA ASN A 260 -15.23 26.85 -15.51
C ASN A 260 -13.81 26.36 -15.20
N GLY A 261 -13.53 25.93 -13.96
CA GLY A 261 -12.23 25.40 -13.55
C GLY A 261 -11.11 26.43 -13.60
N ILE A 262 -9.87 25.95 -13.59
CA ILE A 262 -8.66 26.76 -13.75
C ILE A 262 -7.61 26.02 -14.59
N VAL A 263 -6.70 26.77 -15.19
CA VAL A 263 -5.48 26.23 -15.79
C VAL A 263 -4.29 26.72 -14.96
N ASN A 264 -3.63 25.86 -14.20
CA ASN A 264 -2.41 26.20 -13.47
C ASN A 264 -1.16 25.77 -14.25
N ASN A 265 -0.36 26.74 -14.68
CA ASN A 265 0.95 26.54 -15.32
C ASN A 265 2.10 27.11 -14.48
N GLY A 266 1.81 27.56 -13.25
CA GLY A 266 2.78 28.16 -12.34
C GLY A 266 2.86 27.41 -11.00
N PHE A 267 3.27 28.12 -9.96
CA PHE A 267 3.33 27.62 -8.59
C PHE A 267 2.21 28.26 -7.78
N PHE A 268 1.33 27.45 -7.18
CA PHE A 268 0.20 27.92 -6.40
C PHE A 268 0.30 27.45 -4.95
N THR A 269 0.65 28.35 -4.04
CA THR A 269 0.80 28.02 -2.61
C THR A 269 -0.50 28.22 -1.84
N ILE A 270 -0.94 27.18 -1.13
CA ILE A 270 -2.01 27.26 -0.14
C ILE A 270 -1.36 27.55 1.21
N ASN A 271 -1.76 28.65 1.86
CA ASN A 271 -1.13 29.21 3.07
C ASN A 271 0.24 29.85 2.79
N THR A 272 0.26 30.94 2.01
CA THR A 272 1.52 31.62 1.61
C THR A 272 2.36 32.08 2.80
N ALA A 273 1.73 32.41 3.92
CA ALA A 273 2.42 32.83 5.15
C ALA A 273 3.01 31.66 5.96
N GLY A 274 2.60 30.42 5.70
CA GLY A 274 2.97 29.27 6.55
C GLY A 274 2.52 29.48 7.99
N SER A 275 1.24 29.86 8.16
CA SER A 275 0.64 30.07 9.48
C SER A 275 -0.02 28.80 10.03
N VAL A 276 -0.36 28.80 11.31
CA VAL A 276 -1.17 27.75 11.98
C VAL A 276 -2.68 27.93 11.82
N PHE A 277 -3.11 28.70 10.82
CA PHE A 277 -4.52 28.96 10.56
C PHE A 277 -4.94 28.31 9.25
N ASP A 278 -6.03 27.54 9.33
CA ASP A 278 -6.68 26.85 8.21
C ASP A 278 -6.82 27.72 6.97
N THR A 279 -6.11 27.33 5.92
CA THR A 279 -6.21 27.92 4.59
C THR A 279 -6.68 26.87 3.59
N ILE A 280 -7.69 27.20 2.80
CA ILE A 280 -8.43 26.20 2.01
C ILE A 280 -8.54 26.63 0.54
N LEU A 281 -8.19 25.72 -0.37
CA LEU A 281 -8.65 25.73 -1.74
C LEU A 281 -9.82 24.75 -1.88
N LEU A 282 -10.99 25.25 -2.29
CA LEU A 282 -12.25 24.52 -2.28
C LEU A 282 -12.91 24.50 -3.66
N SER A 283 -13.39 23.35 -4.15
CA SER A 283 -14.32 23.33 -5.30
C SER A 283 -15.70 23.86 -4.88
N ASP A 284 -16.24 24.87 -5.55
CA ASP A 284 -17.58 25.42 -5.27
C ASP A 284 -18.66 24.87 -6.21
N ALA A 285 -18.23 24.21 -7.28
CA ALA A 285 -19.03 23.50 -8.27
C ALA A 285 -18.17 22.34 -8.83
N PRO A 286 -18.75 21.38 -9.57
CA PRO A 286 -17.95 20.42 -10.31
C PRO A 286 -16.97 21.16 -11.22
N CYS A 287 -15.68 20.92 -11.08
CA CYS A 287 -14.65 21.71 -11.75
C CYS A 287 -13.44 20.87 -12.18
N SER A 288 -12.60 21.46 -13.03
CA SER A 288 -11.34 20.87 -13.44
C SER A 288 -10.17 21.83 -13.21
N ILE A 289 -9.04 21.26 -12.82
CA ILE A 289 -7.74 21.92 -12.73
C ILE A 289 -6.86 21.30 -13.81
N ALA A 290 -6.59 22.08 -14.86
CA ALA A 290 -5.71 21.66 -15.96
C ALA A 290 -4.37 22.42 -15.90
N GLY A 291 -3.46 22.10 -16.82
CA GLY A 291 -2.15 22.76 -16.94
C GLY A 291 -0.99 21.88 -16.50
N THR A 292 0.17 22.48 -16.28
CA THR A 292 1.44 21.80 -15.97
C THR A 292 2.09 22.27 -14.67
N GLY A 293 1.36 23.04 -13.86
CA GLY A 293 1.86 23.69 -12.66
C GLY A 293 1.79 22.83 -11.40
N THR A 294 2.22 23.44 -10.30
CA THR A 294 2.26 22.81 -8.98
C THR A 294 1.31 23.51 -8.02
N PHE A 295 0.62 22.74 -7.18
CA PHE A 295 -0.05 23.22 -5.97
C PHE A 295 0.78 22.79 -4.76
N ASP A 296 1.23 23.75 -3.95
CA ASP A 296 2.01 23.49 -2.74
C ASP A 296 1.15 23.74 -1.51
N LEU A 297 0.95 22.70 -0.70
CA LEU A 297 0.29 22.82 0.60
C LEU A 297 1.36 23.21 1.64
N ASN A 298 1.22 24.39 2.22
CA ASN A 298 2.20 24.94 3.16
C ASN A 298 1.69 24.93 4.61
N GLY A 299 1.57 23.74 5.20
CA GLY A 299 1.22 23.59 6.63
C GLY A 299 2.37 23.98 7.57
N ALA A 300 2.07 24.52 8.76
CA ALA A 300 3.10 25.04 9.67
C ALA A 300 2.99 24.55 11.13
N GLY A 301 1.89 23.88 11.50
CA GLY A 301 1.69 23.26 12.80
C GLY A 301 0.98 21.91 12.70
N ASP A 302 -0.19 21.87 12.09
CA ASP A 302 -0.90 20.63 11.80
C ASP A 302 -1.35 20.55 10.34
N ALA A 303 -1.75 19.35 9.90
CA ALA A 303 -2.07 19.12 8.50
C ALA A 303 -3.26 19.97 7.99
N ASN A 304 -4.14 20.48 8.86
CA ASN A 304 -5.31 21.27 8.48
C ASN A 304 -4.98 22.73 8.13
N ASP A 305 -3.77 23.20 8.43
CA ASP A 305 -3.32 24.56 8.13
C ASP A 305 -3.35 24.86 6.62
N ALA A 306 -3.13 23.84 5.78
CA ALA A 306 -3.22 23.94 4.32
C ALA A 306 -4.06 22.77 3.77
N ARG A 307 -5.18 23.08 3.12
CA ARG A 307 -6.09 22.07 2.56
C ARG A 307 -6.46 22.33 1.11
N LEU A 308 -6.44 21.26 0.32
CA LEU A 308 -7.13 21.18 -0.97
C LEU A 308 -8.32 20.24 -0.79
N MET A 309 -9.55 20.70 -1.06
CA MET A 309 -10.72 19.88 -0.79
C MET A 309 -11.90 20.10 -1.72
N THR A 310 -12.77 19.09 -1.79
CA THR A 310 -14.06 19.18 -2.48
C THR A 310 -15.18 19.63 -1.54
N SER A 311 -16.22 20.24 -2.10
CA SER A 311 -17.47 20.49 -1.35
C SER A 311 -18.50 19.40 -1.65
N THR A 312 -19.50 19.25 -0.79
CA THR A 312 -20.54 18.22 -0.93
C THR A 312 -21.17 18.20 -2.33
N GLY A 313 -21.05 17.07 -3.02
CA GLY A 313 -21.64 16.86 -4.35
C GLY A 313 -20.91 17.54 -5.52
N ASN A 314 -19.78 18.18 -5.29
CA ASN A 314 -19.00 18.90 -6.30
C ASN A 314 -17.64 18.22 -6.51
N PRO A 315 -17.55 17.22 -7.41
CA PRO A 315 -16.28 16.53 -7.67
C PRO A 315 -15.27 17.45 -8.37
N MET A 316 -13.98 17.16 -8.19
CA MET A 316 -12.88 17.89 -8.81
C MET A 316 -12.05 16.94 -9.67
N THR A 317 -11.69 17.36 -10.89
CA THR A 317 -10.69 16.66 -11.70
C THR A 317 -9.38 17.44 -11.72
N ILE A 318 -8.30 16.81 -11.28
CA ILE A 318 -6.94 17.35 -11.37
C ILE A 318 -6.21 16.64 -12.51
N GLY A 319 -5.83 17.42 -13.54
CA GLY A 319 -5.28 16.91 -14.79
C GLY A 319 -3.86 16.35 -14.67
N SER A 320 -3.46 15.55 -15.65
CA SER A 320 -2.20 14.78 -15.63
C SER A 320 -0.90 15.59 -15.60
N GLY A 321 -0.95 16.86 -15.98
CA GLY A 321 0.22 17.74 -15.88
C GLY A 321 0.40 18.38 -14.50
N ILE A 322 -0.56 18.23 -13.59
CA ILE A 322 -0.53 18.90 -12.28
C ILE A 322 0.20 18.04 -11.25
N THR A 323 1.01 18.71 -10.42
CA THR A 323 1.60 18.10 -9.22
C THR A 323 1.04 18.79 -7.98
N VAL A 324 0.66 18.02 -6.96
CA VAL A 324 0.31 18.51 -5.62
C VAL A 324 1.44 18.10 -4.67
N THR A 325 2.03 19.07 -3.96
CA THR A 325 3.20 18.89 -3.09
C THR A 325 3.00 19.49 -1.71
N GLY A 326 4.02 19.39 -0.86
CA GLY A 326 4.09 20.05 0.43
C GLY A 326 3.66 19.17 1.60
N ASN A 327 3.10 19.80 2.63
CA ASN A 327 2.52 19.16 3.82
C ASN A 327 1.15 19.78 4.12
N GLY A 328 0.17 18.94 4.42
CA GLY A 328 -1.23 19.35 4.59
C GLY A 328 -2.20 18.21 4.32
N VAL A 329 -3.47 18.52 4.02
CA VAL A 329 -4.48 17.52 3.66
C VAL A 329 -5.11 17.78 2.30
N ILE A 330 -5.18 16.72 1.48
CA ILE A 330 -6.05 16.63 0.32
C ILE A 330 -7.31 15.86 0.75
N ARG A 331 -8.48 16.51 0.77
CA ARG A 331 -9.75 15.91 1.21
C ARG A 331 -10.72 15.70 0.05
N ALA A 332 -11.11 14.45 -0.15
CA ALA A 332 -12.10 13.97 -1.10
C ALA A 332 -13.26 13.21 -0.41
N ASP A 333 -13.53 13.54 0.85
CA ASP A 333 -14.55 12.92 1.71
C ASP A 333 -15.97 13.40 1.40
N LEU A 334 -16.12 14.62 0.85
CA LEU A 334 -17.43 15.20 0.51
C LEU A 334 -17.85 15.00 -0.95
N ALA A 335 -16.88 14.80 -1.84
CA ALA A 335 -17.05 14.39 -3.23
C ALA A 335 -15.71 13.87 -3.78
N PRO A 336 -15.71 12.91 -4.72
CA PRO A 336 -14.49 12.28 -5.19
C PRO A 336 -13.59 13.27 -5.95
N ILE A 337 -12.29 13.04 -5.88
CA ILE A 337 -11.29 13.71 -6.70
C ILE A 337 -10.78 12.73 -7.77
N THR A 338 -10.91 13.08 -9.05
CA THR A 338 -10.21 12.39 -10.14
C THR A 338 -8.81 12.98 -10.27
N MET A 339 -7.78 12.23 -9.86
CA MET A 339 -6.40 12.68 -9.71
C MET A 339 -5.48 12.06 -10.79
N GLN A 340 -5.43 12.64 -12.00
CA GLN A 340 -4.64 12.09 -13.12
C GLN A 340 -3.15 12.45 -13.06
N GLY A 341 -2.81 13.47 -12.28
CA GLY A 341 -1.43 13.95 -12.04
C GLY A 341 -0.77 13.28 -10.83
N ALA A 342 0.17 13.98 -10.20
CA ALA A 342 0.96 13.44 -9.10
C ALA A 342 0.66 14.11 -7.76
N VAL A 343 0.66 13.31 -6.68
CA VAL A 343 0.69 13.76 -5.27
C VAL A 343 2.03 13.36 -4.69
N ILE A 344 2.87 14.33 -4.32
CA ILE A 344 4.27 14.10 -3.91
C ILE A 344 4.56 14.80 -2.59
N ALA A 345 4.75 14.03 -1.51
CA ALA A 345 5.23 14.54 -0.23
C ALA A 345 6.73 14.87 -0.30
N ASP A 346 7.10 16.14 -0.41
CA ASP A 346 8.47 16.60 -0.65
C ASP A 346 9.13 17.26 0.58
N ARG A 347 8.39 17.46 1.67
CA ARG A 347 8.89 18.09 2.90
C ARG A 347 9.40 17.06 3.90
N ALA A 348 10.68 17.12 4.21
CA ALA A 348 11.34 16.15 5.08
C ALA A 348 10.75 16.13 6.50
N GLY A 349 10.30 14.95 6.93
CA GLY A 349 9.72 14.74 8.27
C GLY A 349 8.28 15.23 8.43
N GLU A 350 7.66 15.68 7.34
CA GLU A 350 6.27 16.15 7.32
C GLU A 350 5.43 15.25 6.40
N ASP A 351 4.14 15.17 6.70
CA ASP A 351 3.20 14.30 6.00
C ASP A 351 2.31 15.10 5.03
N LEU A 352 2.03 14.49 3.87
CA LEU A 352 0.96 14.93 2.97
C LEU A 352 -0.18 13.92 3.02
N ASN A 353 -1.30 14.32 3.61
CA ASN A 353 -2.40 13.42 3.94
C ASN A 353 -3.43 13.37 2.82
N LEU A 354 -3.91 12.16 2.52
CA LEU A 354 -5.03 11.92 1.62
C LEU A 354 -6.19 11.32 2.43
N GLU A 355 -7.36 11.95 2.36
CA GLU A 355 -8.59 11.52 3.04
C GLU A 355 -9.75 11.45 2.03
N GLY A 356 -10.56 10.38 2.04
CA GLY A 356 -11.73 10.22 1.16
C GLY A 356 -11.45 9.52 -0.17
N THR A 357 -12.27 9.75 -1.20
CA THR A 357 -12.27 8.94 -2.43
C THR A 357 -11.47 9.58 -3.57
N PHE A 358 -10.47 8.84 -4.07
CA PHE A 358 -9.59 9.26 -5.15
C PHE A 358 -9.59 8.25 -6.31
N ASP A 359 -9.78 8.75 -7.53
CA ASP A 359 -9.66 7.97 -8.76
C ASP A 359 -8.50 8.50 -9.61
N PHE A 360 -7.41 7.75 -9.69
CA PHE A 360 -6.21 8.10 -10.45
C PHE A 360 -6.24 7.66 -11.91
N MET A 361 -7.33 7.00 -12.34
CA MET A 361 -7.59 6.59 -13.73
C MET A 361 -6.47 5.73 -14.36
N GLY A 362 -5.64 5.07 -13.55
CA GLY A 362 -4.49 4.30 -14.02
C GLY A 362 -3.31 5.16 -14.53
N THR A 363 -3.30 6.46 -14.24
CA THR A 363 -2.31 7.41 -14.80
C THR A 363 -1.60 8.26 -13.76
N GLY A 364 -2.28 8.62 -12.67
CA GLY A 364 -1.68 9.44 -11.64
C GLY A 364 -0.89 8.63 -10.61
N SER A 365 -0.14 9.34 -9.77
CA SER A 365 0.75 8.74 -8.77
C SER A 365 0.62 9.35 -7.39
N ILE A 366 0.84 8.54 -6.36
CA ILE A 366 1.01 8.97 -4.96
C ILE A 366 2.42 8.59 -4.54
N GLY A 367 3.16 9.51 -3.94
CA GLY A 367 4.47 9.17 -3.43
C GLY A 367 5.17 10.27 -2.66
N SER A 368 6.47 10.09 -2.47
CA SER A 368 7.29 11.04 -1.75
C SER A 368 8.64 11.33 -2.42
N ALA A 369 9.15 12.52 -2.13
CA ALA A 369 10.46 13.03 -2.53
C ALA A 369 11.22 13.65 -1.34
N GLY A 370 11.00 13.12 -0.13
CA GLY A 370 11.63 13.60 1.11
C GLY A 370 10.71 13.50 2.32
N GLY A 371 9.40 13.64 2.13
CA GLY A 371 8.37 13.43 3.16
C GLY A 371 7.73 12.04 3.09
N ILE A 372 6.47 11.95 3.55
CA ILE A 372 5.66 10.73 3.47
C ILE A 372 4.27 11.10 2.94
N ALA A 373 3.79 10.39 1.92
CA ALA A 373 2.38 10.46 1.54
C ALA A 373 1.57 9.52 2.43
N PHE A 374 0.55 10.03 3.11
CA PHE A 374 -0.14 9.32 4.19
C PHE A 374 -1.62 9.10 3.84
N LEU A 375 -2.04 7.84 3.74
CA LEU A 375 -3.43 7.45 3.48
C LEU A 375 -4.20 7.36 4.81
N LEU A 376 -5.22 8.21 4.95
CA LEU A 376 -6.05 8.34 6.14
C LEU A 376 -7.53 8.18 5.78
N GLY A 377 -8.04 6.95 5.76
CA GLY A 377 -9.42 6.73 5.32
C GLY A 377 -9.59 7.01 3.84
N ALA A 378 -8.58 6.67 3.03
CA ALA A 378 -8.56 6.93 1.61
C ALA A 378 -9.05 5.71 0.82
N ASP A 379 -9.98 5.91 -0.10
CA ASP A 379 -10.33 4.93 -1.12
C ASP A 379 -9.61 5.31 -2.40
N VAL A 380 -8.58 4.55 -2.78
CA VAL A 380 -7.69 4.87 -3.90
C VAL A 380 -7.86 3.85 -5.02
N THR A 381 -8.23 4.33 -6.21
CA THR A 381 -8.34 3.51 -7.42
C THR A 381 -7.31 3.91 -8.45
N GLY A 382 -6.61 2.96 -9.06
CA GLY A 382 -5.80 3.20 -10.27
C GLY A 382 -4.52 4.01 -10.04
N ALA A 383 -3.98 4.07 -8.82
CA ALA A 383 -2.80 4.88 -8.52
C ALA A 383 -1.50 4.10 -8.68
N SER A 384 -0.46 4.78 -9.18
CA SER A 384 0.92 4.31 -9.02
C SER A 384 1.49 4.82 -7.69
N LEU A 385 1.79 3.91 -6.77
CA LEU A 385 2.44 4.20 -5.49
C LEU A 385 3.96 4.17 -5.67
N ILE A 386 4.60 5.33 -5.49
CA ILE A 386 6.02 5.56 -5.73
C ILE A 386 6.68 6.14 -4.47
N GLY A 387 7.99 5.97 -4.28
CA GLY A 387 8.65 6.49 -3.07
C GLY A 387 8.08 5.88 -1.79
N ASP A 388 7.98 6.65 -0.70
CA ASP A 388 7.38 6.21 0.56
C ASP A 388 5.90 6.62 0.66
N VAL A 389 5.03 5.62 0.77
CA VAL A 389 3.59 5.78 1.01
C VAL A 389 3.23 4.99 2.25
N ASP A 390 2.55 5.63 3.19
CA ASP A 390 2.13 5.02 4.43
C ASP A 390 0.60 4.99 4.54
N VAL A 391 0.09 3.96 5.21
CA VAL A 391 -1.32 3.84 5.58
C VAL A 391 -1.43 3.96 7.09
N GLY A 392 -2.15 4.98 7.55
CA GLY A 392 -2.34 5.26 8.97
C GLY A 392 -3.66 4.77 9.55
N THR A 393 -4.71 4.71 8.73
CA THR A 393 -6.04 4.23 9.12
C THR A 393 -6.65 3.40 7.99
N ALA A 394 -7.78 2.75 8.27
CA ALA A 394 -8.47 1.87 7.33
C ALA A 394 -8.69 2.56 5.97
N SER A 395 -8.04 2.06 4.92
CA SER A 395 -8.07 2.59 3.56
C SER A 395 -8.38 1.47 2.57
N THR A 396 -8.77 1.80 1.34
CA THR A 396 -9.05 0.82 0.28
C THR A 396 -8.10 1.07 -0.89
N LEU A 397 -7.51 0.00 -1.42
CA LEU A 397 -6.73 0.05 -2.66
C LEU A 397 -7.41 -0.82 -3.72
N THR A 398 -7.65 -0.24 -4.90
CA THR A 398 -8.28 -0.91 -6.04
C THR A 398 -7.44 -0.67 -7.30
N ASP A 399 -7.03 -1.73 -7.99
CA ASP A 399 -6.30 -1.65 -9.27
C ASP A 399 -5.07 -0.71 -9.22
N CYS A 400 -4.26 -0.83 -8.17
CA CYS A 400 -3.09 0.03 -7.93
C CYS A 400 -1.77 -0.68 -8.27
N ASP A 401 -0.72 0.11 -8.54
CA ASP A 401 0.63 -0.40 -8.80
C ASP A 401 1.62 0.14 -7.76
N ASN A 402 2.24 -0.71 -6.96
CA ASN A 402 3.29 -0.34 -6.01
C ASN A 402 4.68 -0.60 -6.59
N THR A 403 5.43 0.46 -6.88
CA THR A 403 6.86 0.39 -7.26
C THR A 403 7.79 0.96 -6.18
N GLY A 404 7.20 1.59 -5.15
CA GLY A 404 7.90 2.17 -4.01
C GLY A 404 7.88 1.29 -2.76
N THR A 405 7.78 1.95 -1.60
CA THR A 405 7.60 1.32 -0.30
C THR A 405 6.24 1.72 0.25
N LEU A 406 5.33 0.75 0.33
CA LEU A 406 4.03 0.88 0.98
C LEU A 406 4.15 0.35 2.42
N ARG A 407 3.91 1.18 3.44
CA ARG A 407 3.94 0.73 4.83
C ARG A 407 2.58 0.84 5.48
N MET A 408 2.19 -0.19 6.22
CA MET A 408 0.97 -0.21 7.00
C MET A 408 1.34 -0.02 8.46
N ARG A 409 1.13 1.20 8.97
CA ARG A 409 1.50 1.59 10.33
C ARG A 409 0.68 0.79 11.35
N ALA A 410 1.19 0.70 12.58
CA ALA A 410 0.52 0.02 13.69
C ALA A 410 -0.98 0.38 13.81
N GLY A 411 -1.87 -0.62 13.77
CA GLY A 411 -3.32 -0.43 13.85
C GLY A 411 -4.01 -0.07 12.52
N ALA A 412 -3.26 0.13 11.44
CA ALA A 412 -3.80 0.45 10.13
C ALA A 412 -4.27 -0.80 9.37
N SER A 413 -5.18 -0.59 8.43
CA SER A 413 -5.64 -1.65 7.54
C SER A 413 -5.82 -1.16 6.11
N ILE A 414 -5.64 -2.09 5.17
CA ILE A 414 -6.02 -1.92 3.77
C ILE A 414 -7.09 -2.95 3.47
N THR A 415 -8.20 -2.54 2.86
CA THR A 415 -9.06 -3.43 2.10
C THR A 415 -8.52 -3.46 0.66
N LEU A 416 -8.15 -4.64 0.19
CA LEU A 416 -7.68 -4.81 -1.18
C LEU A 416 -8.82 -5.31 -2.05
N GLU A 417 -9.05 -4.63 -3.17
CA GLU A 417 -10.03 -5.01 -4.18
C GLU A 417 -9.33 -5.15 -5.54
N ASN A 418 -9.68 -6.19 -6.30
CA ASN A 418 -9.09 -6.49 -7.61
C ASN A 418 -7.55 -6.65 -7.52
N THR A 419 -6.79 -5.92 -8.34
CA THR A 419 -5.35 -6.16 -8.50
C THR A 419 -4.50 -5.12 -7.77
N LEU A 420 -3.45 -5.57 -7.09
CA LEU A 420 -2.31 -4.74 -6.69
C LEU A 420 -1.04 -5.31 -7.33
N THR A 421 -0.46 -4.60 -8.31
CA THR A 421 0.84 -4.98 -8.87
C THR A 421 1.92 -4.49 -7.92
N ASN A 422 2.57 -5.37 -7.17
CA ASN A 422 3.65 -5.04 -6.27
C ASN A 422 5.00 -5.38 -6.91
N ASP A 423 5.72 -4.38 -7.42
CA ASP A 423 7.12 -4.48 -7.83
C ASP A 423 8.10 -3.83 -6.84
N GLY A 424 7.56 -3.19 -5.80
CA GLY A 424 8.30 -2.58 -4.70
C GLY A 424 8.29 -3.43 -3.44
N THR A 425 8.13 -2.76 -2.29
CA THR A 425 7.97 -3.41 -0.99
C THR A 425 6.66 -3.02 -0.32
N ILE A 426 6.01 -3.99 0.32
CA ILE A 426 4.90 -3.78 1.24
C ILE A 426 5.38 -4.20 2.62
N THR A 427 5.27 -3.35 3.63
CA THR A 427 5.67 -3.67 5.01
C THR A 427 4.49 -3.52 5.96
N LEU A 428 4.14 -4.61 6.62
CA LEU A 428 3.13 -4.65 7.67
C LEU A 428 3.79 -4.45 9.03
N ASN A 429 3.25 -3.54 9.84
CA ASN A 429 3.73 -3.24 11.18
C ASN A 429 5.23 -2.83 11.19
N PRO A 430 5.62 -1.80 10.42
CA PRO A 430 7.03 -1.38 10.33
C PRO A 430 7.60 -0.95 11.69
N GLU A 431 6.77 -0.53 12.65
CA GLU A 431 7.18 -0.21 14.01
C GLU A 431 7.50 -1.43 14.89
N GLY A 432 7.02 -2.62 14.51
CA GLY A 432 7.07 -3.80 15.37
C GLY A 432 6.19 -3.66 16.63
N SER A 433 5.03 -3.00 16.48
CA SER A 433 4.05 -2.75 17.54
C SER A 433 3.18 -3.98 17.83
N VAL A 434 2.43 -3.93 18.93
CA VAL A 434 1.40 -4.92 19.31
C VAL A 434 0.02 -4.64 18.68
N PHE A 435 -0.11 -3.56 17.92
CA PHE A 435 -1.35 -3.23 17.22
C PHE A 435 -1.33 -3.81 15.81
N ASP A 436 -2.32 -4.67 15.51
CA ASP A 436 -2.48 -5.35 14.24
C ASP A 436 -2.38 -4.39 13.04
N SER A 437 -1.49 -4.71 12.10
CA SER A 437 -1.47 -4.12 10.75
C SER A 437 -1.98 -5.17 9.77
N THR A 438 -3.09 -4.90 9.08
CA THR A 438 -3.83 -5.97 8.37
C THR A 438 -4.24 -5.62 6.94
N ILE A 439 -3.94 -6.49 5.97
CA ILE A 439 -4.62 -6.50 4.66
C ILE A 439 -5.85 -7.40 4.72
N HIS A 440 -7.00 -6.84 4.34
CA HIS A 440 -8.28 -7.53 4.26
C HIS A 440 -8.69 -7.78 2.81
N VAL A 441 -9.25 -8.96 2.56
CA VAL A 441 -9.92 -9.32 1.31
C VAL A 441 -11.31 -9.83 1.66
N ASN A 442 -12.29 -8.93 1.73
CA ASN A 442 -13.63 -9.20 2.30
C ASN A 442 -14.81 -8.65 1.47
N GLY A 443 -14.56 -7.91 0.39
CA GLY A 443 -15.59 -7.35 -0.51
C GLY A 443 -15.57 -7.98 -1.91
N ALA A 444 -14.39 -8.17 -2.48
CA ALA A 444 -14.15 -8.78 -3.78
C ALA A 444 -12.98 -9.77 -3.71
N ASP A 445 -12.78 -10.56 -4.77
CA ASP A 445 -11.55 -11.31 -4.94
C ASP A 445 -10.38 -10.35 -5.18
N ALA A 446 -9.19 -10.74 -4.74
CA ALA A 446 -7.99 -9.92 -4.86
C ALA A 446 -6.79 -10.70 -5.42
N VAL A 447 -5.93 -9.98 -6.14
CA VAL A 447 -4.67 -10.49 -6.68
C VAL A 447 -3.55 -9.53 -6.28
N ILE A 448 -2.46 -10.06 -5.69
CA ILE A 448 -1.20 -9.34 -5.57
C ILE A 448 -0.21 -9.98 -6.54
N ASP A 449 0.10 -9.29 -7.64
CA ASP A 449 1.03 -9.77 -8.67
C ASP A 449 2.30 -8.89 -8.70
N GLY A 450 3.23 -9.15 -9.62
CA GLY A 450 4.51 -8.44 -9.75
C GLY A 450 5.67 -9.21 -9.11
N THR A 451 6.78 -8.52 -8.89
CA THR A 451 8.07 -9.11 -8.48
C THR A 451 8.57 -8.66 -7.09
N GLY A 452 7.73 -7.91 -6.38
CA GLY A 452 8.05 -7.27 -5.12
C GLY A 452 8.04 -8.19 -3.90
N THR A 453 8.34 -7.59 -2.75
CA THR A 453 8.37 -8.27 -1.45
C THR A 453 7.27 -7.77 -0.54
N ILE A 454 6.64 -8.68 0.21
CA ILE A 454 5.71 -8.39 1.29
C ILE A 454 6.37 -8.82 2.59
N THR A 455 6.71 -7.85 3.44
CA THR A 455 7.35 -8.07 4.74
C THR A 455 6.31 -8.02 5.86
N PHE A 456 6.20 -9.12 6.59
CA PHE A 456 5.45 -9.21 7.84
C PHE A 456 6.41 -8.99 9.01
N ASN A 457 6.13 -8.00 9.85
CA ASN A 457 6.95 -7.70 11.03
C ASN A 457 6.14 -7.86 12.33
N ALA A 458 5.66 -9.07 12.59
CA ALA A 458 5.03 -9.42 13.86
C ALA A 458 6.08 -9.68 14.95
N THR A 459 5.96 -8.99 16.09
CA THR A 459 6.96 -9.02 17.16
C THR A 459 6.51 -9.76 18.41
N THR A 460 5.20 -9.83 18.67
CA THR A 460 4.66 -10.49 19.87
C THR A 460 3.75 -11.66 19.55
N GLN A 461 2.88 -11.51 18.56
CA GLN A 461 1.97 -12.57 18.09
C GLN A 461 1.83 -12.50 16.58
N PRO A 462 1.59 -13.64 15.88
CA PRO A 462 1.44 -13.64 14.42
C PRO A 462 0.41 -12.65 13.88
N VAL A 463 -0.59 -12.26 14.68
CA VAL A 463 -1.66 -11.35 14.26
C VAL A 463 -1.22 -9.88 14.14
N ASP A 464 -0.10 -9.49 14.74
CA ASP A 464 0.42 -8.12 14.71
C ASP A 464 0.70 -7.64 13.26
N ALA A 465 1.00 -8.58 12.36
CA ALA A 465 1.11 -8.36 10.91
C ALA A 465 0.36 -9.46 10.18
N ALA A 466 -0.77 -9.14 9.54
CA ALA A 466 -1.67 -10.18 9.05
C ALA A 466 -2.32 -9.92 7.69
N PHE A 467 -2.58 -11.01 6.97
CA PHE A 467 -3.58 -11.08 5.90
C PHE A 467 -4.84 -11.77 6.44
N ARG A 468 -6.01 -11.24 6.06
CA ARG A 468 -7.32 -11.79 6.44
C ARG A 468 -8.23 -11.89 5.22
N VAL A 469 -8.51 -13.11 4.80
CA VAL A 469 -9.39 -13.40 3.65
C VAL A 469 -10.75 -13.89 4.14
N GLY A 470 -11.81 -13.21 3.69
CA GLY A 470 -13.20 -13.52 4.03
C GLY A 470 -13.66 -14.85 3.44
N THR A 471 -14.71 -15.44 4.01
CA THR A 471 -15.21 -16.79 3.66
C THR A 471 -15.65 -16.96 2.21
N LEU A 472 -16.02 -15.87 1.54
CA LEU A 472 -16.54 -15.88 0.16
C LEU A 472 -15.56 -15.29 -0.84
N ASN A 473 -14.32 -15.00 -0.41
CA ASN A 473 -13.34 -14.29 -1.21
C ASN A 473 -12.10 -15.16 -1.41
N THR A 474 -11.38 -14.85 -2.48
CA THR A 474 -10.09 -15.46 -2.79
C THR A 474 -9.00 -14.41 -2.84
N LEU A 475 -7.81 -14.80 -2.39
CA LEU A 475 -6.59 -14.01 -2.55
C LEU A 475 -5.59 -14.82 -3.36
N THR A 476 -5.11 -14.27 -4.47
CA THR A 476 -4.00 -14.86 -5.23
C THR A 476 -2.73 -14.04 -5.04
N ILE A 477 -1.64 -14.68 -4.63
CA ILE A 477 -0.31 -14.10 -4.57
C ILE A 477 0.54 -14.67 -5.71
N GLY A 478 0.93 -13.81 -6.66
CA GLY A 478 1.60 -14.17 -7.90
C GLY A 478 2.99 -14.79 -7.69
N ALA A 479 3.46 -15.53 -8.70
CA ALA A 479 4.69 -16.31 -8.63
C ALA A 479 5.97 -15.48 -8.44
N GLY A 480 5.95 -14.18 -8.80
CA GLY A 480 7.07 -13.28 -8.60
C GLY A 480 7.18 -12.70 -7.17
N GLN A 481 6.14 -12.87 -6.34
CA GLN A 481 6.11 -12.29 -5.00
C GLN A 481 6.93 -13.10 -3.99
N THR A 482 7.51 -12.39 -3.02
CA THR A 482 8.13 -13.00 -1.82
C THR A 482 7.43 -12.51 -0.56
N LEU A 483 6.85 -13.43 0.21
CA LEU A 483 6.32 -13.18 1.54
C LEU A 483 7.41 -13.51 2.56
N LEU A 484 7.80 -12.52 3.36
CA LEU A 484 8.98 -12.57 4.21
C LEU A 484 8.64 -12.16 5.65
N GLY A 485 9.24 -12.81 6.64
CA GLY A 485 9.24 -12.31 8.02
C GLY A 485 8.50 -13.19 9.03
N SER A 486 7.68 -12.57 9.87
CA SER A 486 6.81 -13.20 10.86
C SER A 486 5.44 -12.53 10.86
N GLY A 487 4.38 -13.31 10.98
CA GLY A 487 3.03 -12.81 10.86
C GLY A 487 2.03 -13.92 10.60
N LYS A 488 0.83 -13.55 10.18
CA LYS A 488 -0.25 -14.51 9.92
C LYS A 488 -0.87 -14.28 8.55
N ILE A 489 -1.02 -15.36 7.80
CA ILE A 489 -1.92 -15.42 6.65
C ILE A 489 -3.11 -16.25 7.09
N GLY A 490 -4.24 -15.61 7.35
CA GLY A 490 -5.47 -16.25 7.80
C GLY A 490 -6.52 -16.24 6.70
N SER A 491 -6.92 -17.42 6.23
CA SER A 491 -7.78 -17.55 5.05
C SER A 491 -9.07 -18.31 5.32
N LEU A 492 -10.15 -17.63 5.73
CA LEU A 492 -11.46 -18.29 5.84
C LEU A 492 -12.00 -18.65 4.44
N GLY A 493 -11.67 -17.87 3.42
CA GLY A 493 -11.80 -18.22 2.01
C GLY A 493 -10.58 -18.99 1.50
N MET A 494 -10.35 -19.02 0.18
CA MET A 494 -9.17 -19.68 -0.41
C MET A 494 -8.04 -18.68 -0.66
N THR A 495 -6.83 -18.96 -0.18
CA THR A 495 -5.62 -18.21 -0.56
C THR A 495 -4.73 -19.06 -1.46
N THR A 496 -4.51 -18.60 -2.69
CA THR A 496 -3.56 -19.22 -3.63
C THR A 496 -2.22 -18.48 -3.53
N ILE A 497 -1.15 -19.17 -3.17
CA ILE A 497 0.20 -18.62 -3.15
C ILE A 497 1.02 -19.35 -4.21
N GLN A 498 1.60 -18.61 -5.14
CA GLN A 498 2.48 -19.16 -6.18
C GLN A 498 3.94 -18.73 -5.98
N GLY A 499 4.17 -17.70 -5.16
CA GLY A 499 5.50 -17.16 -4.82
C GLY A 499 6.21 -17.89 -3.67
N ALA A 500 7.18 -17.22 -3.07
CA ALA A 500 7.94 -17.76 -1.94
C ALA A 500 7.38 -17.31 -0.58
N VAL A 501 7.31 -18.22 0.38
CA VAL A 501 6.96 -17.95 1.79
C VAL A 501 8.18 -18.24 2.67
N ILE A 502 8.75 -17.20 3.29
CA ILE A 502 10.03 -17.27 3.98
C ILE A 502 9.90 -16.72 5.41
N ALA A 503 9.99 -17.61 6.40
CA ALA A 503 10.01 -17.23 7.81
C ALA A 503 11.43 -16.86 8.27
N THR A 504 11.60 -15.65 8.81
CA THR A 504 12.92 -15.12 9.23
C THR A 504 12.99 -14.65 10.68
N SER A 505 11.94 -14.86 11.47
CA SER A 505 11.95 -14.49 12.90
C SER A 505 12.03 -15.74 13.79
N PRO A 506 12.98 -15.80 14.74
CA PRO A 506 13.10 -16.92 15.66
C PRO A 506 12.08 -16.89 16.81
N THR A 507 11.38 -15.77 17.01
CA THR A 507 10.49 -15.54 18.16
C THR A 507 9.01 -15.67 17.84
N VAL A 508 8.62 -15.28 16.62
CA VAL A 508 7.25 -15.34 16.11
C VAL A 508 7.27 -16.07 14.77
N THR A 509 6.33 -16.99 14.58
CA THR A 509 6.20 -17.79 13.34
C THR A 509 5.62 -16.96 12.20
N LEU A 510 5.82 -17.43 10.97
CA LEU A 510 4.98 -17.04 9.85
C LEU A 510 3.89 -18.10 9.69
N LYS A 511 2.70 -17.79 10.18
CA LYS A 511 1.60 -18.74 10.32
C LYS A 511 0.68 -18.74 9.10
N LEU A 512 0.52 -19.90 8.47
CA LEU A 512 -0.51 -20.20 7.48
C LEU A 512 -1.68 -20.90 8.18
N GLU A 513 -2.84 -20.24 8.24
CA GLU A 513 -4.02 -20.76 8.93
C GLU A 513 -5.26 -20.83 8.01
N ASN A 514 -5.93 -22.00 8.00
CA ASN A 514 -7.09 -22.34 7.15
C ASN A 514 -6.74 -22.70 5.69
N ASN A 515 -7.43 -22.20 4.66
CA ASN A 515 -7.36 -22.84 3.33
C ASN A 515 -6.27 -22.24 2.41
N PHE A 516 -5.40 -23.10 1.86
CA PHE A 516 -4.31 -22.71 0.97
C PHE A 516 -4.15 -23.62 -0.24
N ASP A 517 -3.96 -23.01 -1.41
CA ASP A 517 -3.34 -23.65 -2.57
C ASP A 517 -1.94 -23.07 -2.76
N MET A 518 -0.92 -23.90 -2.56
CA MET A 518 0.49 -23.56 -2.72
C MET A 518 1.09 -24.21 -3.98
N THR A 519 0.28 -24.63 -4.95
CA THR A 519 0.77 -25.24 -6.18
C THR A 519 1.72 -24.29 -6.92
N GLY A 520 3.00 -24.68 -7.01
CA GLY A 520 4.08 -23.87 -7.60
C GLY A 520 4.85 -22.99 -6.61
N ALA A 521 4.35 -22.81 -5.39
CA ALA A 521 5.03 -22.05 -4.34
C ALA A 521 6.10 -22.86 -3.59
N THR A 522 6.95 -22.12 -2.86
CA THR A 522 7.93 -22.67 -1.92
C THR A 522 7.71 -22.13 -0.52
N ALA A 523 7.88 -22.97 0.50
CA ALA A 523 7.89 -22.55 1.90
C ALA A 523 9.22 -22.90 2.58
N GLN A 524 9.78 -21.94 3.32
CA GLN A 524 11.06 -22.09 4.00
C GLN A 524 11.13 -21.31 5.31
N GLY A 525 11.52 -21.96 6.39
CA GLY A 525 12.06 -21.32 7.58
C GLY A 525 13.58 -21.21 7.49
N THR A 526 14.12 -19.99 7.51
CA THR A 526 15.58 -19.78 7.47
C THR A 526 16.15 -19.59 8.88
N THR A 527 15.61 -18.61 9.60
CA THR A 527 15.85 -18.37 11.04
C THR A 527 14.57 -18.49 11.87
N GLY A 528 13.41 -18.55 11.21
CA GLY A 528 12.11 -18.77 11.82
C GLY A 528 11.45 -20.07 11.34
N VAL A 529 10.17 -20.22 11.68
CA VAL A 529 9.35 -21.37 11.27
C VAL A 529 8.15 -20.89 10.46
N VAL A 530 7.91 -21.54 9.32
CA VAL A 530 6.61 -21.47 8.64
C VAL A 530 5.68 -22.47 9.34
N GLU A 531 4.71 -21.94 10.08
CA GLU A 531 3.78 -22.75 10.86
C GLU A 531 2.48 -22.96 10.07
N ILE A 532 2.06 -24.21 9.88
CA ILE A 532 0.81 -24.57 9.21
C ILE A 532 -0.15 -25.12 10.26
N SER A 533 -1.34 -24.52 10.35
CA SER A 533 -2.29 -24.80 11.44
C SER A 533 -3.73 -24.73 10.97
N ILE A 534 -4.52 -25.75 11.32
CA ILE A 534 -5.96 -25.82 10.98
C ILE A 534 -6.15 -25.66 9.47
N ALA A 535 -5.21 -26.18 8.68
CA ALA A 535 -5.14 -25.87 7.26
C ALA A 535 -5.78 -26.94 6.38
N ASP A 536 -6.36 -26.55 5.25
CA ASP A 536 -6.55 -27.43 4.09
C ASP A 536 -5.56 -26.97 3.01
N LEU A 537 -4.47 -27.72 2.87
CA LEU A 537 -3.31 -27.37 2.05
C LEU A 537 -3.26 -28.22 0.79
N THR A 538 -3.14 -27.57 -0.36
CA THR A 538 -2.84 -28.23 -1.63
C THR A 538 -1.48 -27.79 -2.18
N GLY A 539 -0.63 -28.73 -2.58
CA GLY A 539 0.62 -28.43 -3.29
C GLY A 539 1.72 -27.78 -2.43
N GLY A 540 2.71 -27.19 -3.12
CA GLY A 540 3.85 -26.50 -2.51
C GLY A 540 5.10 -27.36 -2.38
N THR A 541 6.26 -26.70 -2.34
CA THR A 541 7.56 -27.31 -2.06
C THR A 541 8.09 -26.82 -0.72
N MET A 542 8.30 -27.73 0.22
CA MET A 542 8.85 -27.43 1.54
C MET A 542 10.38 -27.56 1.50
N LEU A 543 11.08 -26.47 1.80
CA LEU A 543 12.54 -26.33 1.69
C LEU A 543 13.26 -26.35 3.05
N GLY A 544 12.54 -26.65 4.13
CA GLY A 544 13.07 -26.74 5.50
C GLY A 544 12.44 -25.72 6.43
N GLY A 545 12.41 -25.99 7.74
CA GLY A 545 11.86 -25.06 8.74
C GLY A 545 10.34 -24.84 8.61
N VAL A 546 9.62 -25.87 8.16
CA VAL A 546 8.16 -25.88 8.05
C VAL A 546 7.60 -26.84 9.09
N GLU A 547 6.55 -26.45 9.82
CA GLU A 547 5.94 -27.29 10.86
C GLU A 547 4.41 -27.26 10.81
N PHE A 548 3.77 -28.43 10.91
CA PHE A 548 2.34 -28.56 11.17
C PHE A 548 2.08 -28.59 12.67
N SER A 549 1.38 -27.60 13.21
CA SER A 549 1.18 -27.42 14.67
C SER A 549 -0.24 -27.76 15.16
N SER A 550 -1.16 -28.09 14.25
CA SER A 550 -2.55 -28.40 14.57
C SER A 550 -3.14 -29.30 13.49
N SER A 551 -4.31 -29.90 13.76
CA SER A 551 -5.02 -30.76 12.80
C SER A 551 -5.20 -30.07 11.46
N SER A 552 -4.51 -30.57 10.44
CA SER A 552 -4.50 -30.00 9.09
C SER A 552 -4.63 -31.11 8.07
N VAL A 553 -5.31 -30.82 6.96
CA VAL A 553 -5.40 -31.69 5.79
C VAL A 553 -4.38 -31.22 4.76
N ALA A 554 -3.65 -32.14 4.14
CA ALA A 554 -2.73 -31.80 3.06
C ALA A 554 -2.74 -32.82 1.92
N ARG A 555 -2.41 -32.33 0.71
CA ARG A 555 -2.31 -33.16 -0.51
C ARG A 555 -1.30 -32.56 -1.49
N GLY A 556 -0.59 -33.41 -2.23
CA GLY A 556 0.19 -33.00 -3.41
C GLY A 556 1.44 -32.16 -3.14
N PHE A 557 1.88 -31.99 -1.89
CA PHE A 557 3.09 -31.23 -1.58
C PHE A 557 4.37 -32.08 -1.77
N THR A 558 5.50 -31.40 -1.99
CA THR A 558 6.82 -32.01 -2.03
C THR A 558 7.67 -31.51 -0.86
N ASN A 559 8.15 -32.42 -0.01
CA ASN A 559 9.16 -32.13 0.99
C ASN A 559 10.57 -32.42 0.44
N THR A 560 11.50 -31.50 0.61
CA THR A 560 12.91 -31.67 0.17
C THR A 560 13.94 -31.49 1.29
N ALA A 561 13.49 -31.16 2.50
CA ALA A 561 14.35 -30.92 3.65
C ALA A 561 13.62 -31.33 4.95
N ASP A 562 13.89 -30.65 6.06
CA ASP A 562 13.26 -30.96 7.34
C ASP A 562 11.84 -30.37 7.42
N LEU A 563 10.85 -31.25 7.53
CA LEU A 563 9.44 -30.95 7.77
C LEU A 563 9.03 -31.52 9.13
N GLY A 564 8.37 -30.71 9.96
CA GLY A 564 7.96 -31.11 11.30
C GLY A 564 6.46 -31.32 11.45
N ILE A 565 6.08 -32.31 12.25
CA ILE A 565 4.76 -32.37 12.91
C ILE A 565 4.98 -32.10 14.39
N ARG A 566 4.47 -30.96 14.86
CA ARG A 566 4.62 -30.51 16.24
C ARG A 566 3.83 -31.39 17.20
N ASP A 567 4.13 -31.28 18.48
CA ASP A 567 3.41 -31.97 19.55
C ASP A 567 1.91 -31.65 19.52
N SER A 568 1.05 -32.66 19.69
CA SER A 568 -0.42 -32.55 19.49
C SER A 568 -0.86 -32.22 18.05
N GLY A 569 0.06 -32.12 17.10
CA GLY A 569 -0.24 -31.87 15.68
C GLY A 569 -0.71 -33.14 14.97
N THR A 570 -1.72 -32.99 14.11
CA THR A 570 -2.19 -34.05 13.20
C THR A 570 -2.09 -33.55 11.77
N LEU A 571 -1.43 -34.33 10.91
CA LEU A 571 -1.44 -34.13 9.46
C LEU A 571 -2.23 -35.26 8.80
N ASP A 572 -3.43 -34.92 8.35
CA ASP A 572 -4.30 -35.80 7.59
C ASP A 572 -3.96 -35.68 6.10
N LEU A 573 -3.45 -36.76 5.50
CA LEU A 573 -3.13 -36.81 4.08
C LEU A 573 -4.37 -37.25 3.30
N ASP A 574 -4.83 -36.40 2.39
CA ASP A 574 -5.98 -36.66 1.49
C ASP A 574 -5.55 -36.75 0.01
N GLY A 575 -4.28 -37.06 -0.22
CA GLY A 575 -3.70 -37.29 -1.53
C GLY A 575 -2.22 -37.59 -1.42
N ASP A 576 -1.63 -38.07 -2.51
CA ASP A 576 -0.22 -38.42 -2.57
C ASP A 576 0.69 -37.22 -2.24
N ILE A 577 1.83 -37.50 -1.61
CA ILE A 577 2.88 -36.51 -1.34
C ILE A 577 4.23 -37.08 -1.78
N THR A 578 5.20 -36.20 -2.03
CA THR A 578 6.59 -36.61 -2.30
C THR A 578 7.47 -36.19 -1.14
N ASN A 579 8.11 -37.14 -0.47
CA ASN A 579 9.09 -36.89 0.57
C ASN A 579 10.51 -37.24 0.07
N ASN A 580 11.34 -36.23 -0.15
CA ASN A 580 12.76 -36.34 -0.47
C ASN A 580 13.68 -35.82 0.66
N GLY A 581 13.09 -35.30 1.73
CA GLY A 581 13.81 -34.84 2.93
C GLY A 581 13.50 -35.69 4.15
N THR A 582 13.46 -35.08 5.33
CA THR A 582 13.07 -35.75 6.58
C THR A 582 11.74 -35.20 7.07
N ILE A 583 10.76 -36.07 7.31
CA ILE A 583 9.55 -35.72 8.04
C ILE A 583 9.72 -36.20 9.48
N THR A 584 9.80 -35.28 10.44
CA THR A 584 9.90 -35.60 11.86
C THR A 584 8.53 -35.49 12.51
N ILE A 585 8.02 -36.61 13.03
CA ILE A 585 6.77 -36.65 13.79
C ILE A 585 7.11 -36.49 15.28
N ASN A 586 6.46 -35.54 15.94
CA ASN A 586 6.74 -35.10 17.31
C ASN A 586 8.09 -34.35 17.40
N THR A 587 8.20 -33.22 16.69
CA THR A 587 9.46 -32.44 16.63
C THR A 587 9.99 -32.02 18.00
N ALA A 588 9.10 -31.77 18.96
CA ALA A 588 9.48 -31.40 20.32
C ALA A 588 10.04 -32.58 21.14
N GLY A 589 9.84 -33.83 20.71
CA GLY A 589 10.12 -35.01 21.52
C GLY A 589 9.36 -34.93 22.84
N SER A 590 8.06 -34.62 22.77
CA SER A 590 7.21 -34.49 23.94
C SER A 590 6.43 -35.78 24.23
N VAL A 591 5.72 -35.83 25.36
CA VAL A 591 4.78 -36.91 25.68
C VAL A 591 3.39 -36.72 25.05
N PHE A 592 3.22 -35.68 24.22
CA PHE A 592 1.98 -35.45 23.50
C PHE A 592 2.07 -36.06 22.11
N ASP A 593 1.03 -36.80 21.75
CA ASP A 593 0.91 -37.48 20.47
C ASP A 593 0.99 -36.50 19.30
N ALA A 594 1.89 -36.76 18.36
CA ALA A 594 1.87 -36.18 17.03
C ALA A 594 1.60 -37.28 15.99
N ARG A 595 0.83 -36.96 14.95
CA ARG A 595 0.33 -37.95 13.99
C ARG A 595 0.41 -37.50 12.54
N ILE A 596 0.76 -38.42 11.66
CA ILE A 596 0.40 -38.39 10.23
C ILE A 596 -0.62 -39.49 9.96
N ASN A 597 -1.68 -39.19 9.23
CA ASN A 597 -2.76 -40.13 8.96
C ASN A 597 -3.20 -40.09 7.50
N ALA A 598 -3.16 -41.22 6.79
CA ALA A 598 -3.76 -41.34 5.47
C ALA A 598 -5.29 -41.45 5.59
N MET A 599 -6.02 -40.49 5.03
CA MET A 599 -7.48 -40.45 5.03
C MET A 599 -8.08 -41.28 3.88
N THR A 600 -7.34 -41.34 2.77
CA THR A 600 -7.63 -42.09 1.55
C THR A 600 -6.48 -43.06 1.24
N HIS A 601 -6.45 -43.67 0.06
CA HIS A 601 -5.25 -44.35 -0.40
C HIS A 601 -4.18 -43.31 -0.73
N VAL A 602 -3.13 -43.26 0.09
CA VAL A 602 -2.05 -42.29 -0.03
C VAL A 602 -0.73 -43.00 -0.23
N THR A 603 0.00 -42.55 -1.24
CA THR A 603 1.41 -42.87 -1.42
C THR A 603 2.26 -41.73 -0.88
N VAL A 604 3.15 -42.04 0.06
CA VAL A 604 4.25 -41.13 0.42
C VAL A 604 5.45 -41.53 -0.42
N GLY A 605 5.57 -40.93 -1.60
CA GLY A 605 6.64 -41.20 -2.57
C GLY A 605 7.94 -40.48 -2.24
N GLY A 606 8.93 -40.55 -3.15
CA GLY A 606 10.24 -39.91 -2.99
C GLY A 606 11.28 -40.80 -2.31
N THR A 607 12.43 -40.23 -1.93
CA THR A 607 13.59 -40.95 -1.37
C THR A 607 13.92 -40.60 0.09
N GLY A 608 13.02 -39.92 0.77
CA GLY A 608 13.23 -39.33 2.09
C GLY A 608 13.03 -40.29 3.26
N THR A 609 13.16 -39.72 4.45
CA THR A 609 13.02 -40.38 5.74
C THR A 609 11.78 -39.87 6.46
N ILE A 610 11.08 -40.77 7.15
CA ILE A 610 10.09 -40.45 8.19
C ILE A 610 10.72 -40.83 9.52
N PHE A 611 10.98 -39.83 10.37
CA PHE A 611 11.54 -40.01 11.70
C PHE A 611 10.42 -39.94 12.74
N LEU A 612 10.22 -41.05 13.46
CA LEU A 612 9.32 -41.14 14.59
C LEU A 612 10.09 -40.73 15.86
N ASN A 613 9.78 -39.56 16.43
CA ASN A 613 10.48 -39.02 17.59
C ASN A 613 9.66 -39.17 18.89
N GLY A 614 9.33 -40.41 19.25
CA GLY A 614 8.62 -40.71 20.50
C GLY A 614 9.53 -40.58 21.72
N ALA A 615 9.10 -39.80 22.74
CA ALA A 615 9.96 -39.43 23.87
C ALA A 615 9.62 -40.15 25.19
N GLY A 616 8.44 -40.74 25.30
CA GLY A 616 8.02 -41.57 26.42
C GLY A 616 7.47 -42.92 25.97
N THR A 617 6.55 -42.93 25.01
CA THR A 617 5.97 -44.15 24.46
C THR A 617 5.95 -44.14 22.93
N PRO A 618 5.83 -45.31 22.28
CA PRO A 618 5.56 -45.40 20.85
C PRO A 618 4.29 -44.64 20.40
N ALA A 619 3.38 -44.27 21.30
CA ALA A 619 2.19 -43.50 20.95
C ALA A 619 2.49 -42.01 20.71
N ASP A 620 3.62 -41.49 21.18
CA ASP A 620 3.89 -40.05 21.10
C ASP A 620 4.21 -39.61 19.65
N ALA A 621 4.64 -40.55 18.78
CA ALA A 621 4.86 -40.34 17.35
C ALA A 621 4.17 -41.43 16.52
N GLN A 622 3.17 -41.04 15.72
CA GLN A 622 2.29 -41.96 15.03
C GLN A 622 2.28 -41.73 13.51
N LEU A 623 2.49 -42.79 12.74
CA LEU A 623 2.27 -42.81 11.30
C LEU A 623 1.13 -43.79 11.02
N GLY A 624 0.14 -43.41 10.21
CA GLY A 624 -1.04 -44.27 10.12
C GLY A 624 -1.95 -44.06 8.94
N ALA A 625 -3.04 -44.81 8.96
CA ALA A 625 -4.15 -44.70 8.03
C ALA A 625 -5.49 -44.91 8.76
N THR A 626 -6.54 -44.26 8.28
CA THR A 626 -7.88 -44.43 8.85
C THR A 626 -8.45 -45.80 8.46
N GLU A 627 -8.74 -46.67 9.43
CA GLU A 627 -9.06 -48.09 9.20
C GLU A 627 -10.23 -48.37 8.23
N SER A 628 -11.16 -47.43 8.04
CA SER A 628 -12.36 -47.62 7.20
C SER A 628 -12.21 -47.15 5.74
N THR A 629 -11.26 -46.25 5.46
CA THR A 629 -11.14 -45.58 4.14
C THR A 629 -9.71 -45.31 3.68
N GLY A 630 -8.76 -45.32 4.62
CA GLY A 630 -7.35 -45.01 4.39
C GLY A 630 -6.52 -46.25 4.08
N PHE A 631 -5.43 -46.04 3.34
CA PHE A 631 -4.38 -47.04 3.15
C PHE A 631 -3.06 -46.32 2.85
N LEU A 632 -2.02 -46.62 3.62
CA LEU A 632 -0.71 -45.99 3.43
C LEU A 632 0.21 -46.88 2.59
N THR A 633 0.75 -46.34 1.50
CA THR A 633 1.78 -46.99 0.68
C THR A 633 3.11 -46.25 0.83
N LEU A 634 4.14 -46.98 1.26
CA LEU A 634 5.52 -46.50 1.33
C LEU A 634 6.38 -47.28 0.32
N PRO A 635 6.82 -46.66 -0.78
CA PRO A 635 7.65 -47.32 -1.79
C PRO A 635 9.04 -47.72 -1.25
N ALA A 636 9.75 -48.53 -2.05
CA ALA A 636 11.08 -49.06 -1.71
C ALA A 636 12.16 -48.00 -1.42
N THR A 637 11.90 -46.76 -1.81
CA THR A 637 12.83 -45.64 -1.66
C THR A 637 12.63 -44.86 -0.36
N GLN A 638 11.57 -45.10 0.41
CA GLN A 638 11.35 -44.44 1.71
C GLN A 638 12.06 -45.19 2.85
N THR A 639 12.39 -44.45 3.90
CA THR A 639 12.93 -45.00 5.16
C THR A 639 12.08 -44.54 6.32
N ILE A 640 11.73 -45.44 7.25
CA ILE A 640 11.17 -45.10 8.55
C ILE A 640 12.22 -45.43 9.62
N ILE A 641 12.51 -44.45 10.48
CA ILE A 641 13.42 -44.62 11.62
C ILE A 641 12.81 -44.12 12.93
N GLY A 642 13.44 -44.45 14.05
CA GLY A 642 13.15 -43.87 15.36
C GLY A 642 12.20 -44.68 16.21
N ASN A 643 11.58 -44.00 17.17
CA ASN A 643 10.67 -44.56 18.17
C ASN A 643 9.25 -44.06 17.92
N GLY A 644 8.29 -44.95 17.72
CA GLY A 644 6.92 -44.56 17.47
C GLY A 644 6.04 -45.73 17.08
N ARG A 645 4.89 -45.48 16.46
CA ARG A 645 4.01 -46.54 16.01
C ARG A 645 3.46 -46.31 14.61
N ILE A 646 3.17 -47.43 13.94
CA ILE A 646 2.41 -47.52 12.71
C ILE A 646 1.01 -48.00 13.06
N ASP A 647 0.01 -47.18 12.77
CA ASP A 647 -1.38 -47.34 13.23
C ASP A 647 -2.37 -47.21 12.06
N GLY A 648 -2.85 -48.36 11.56
CA GLY A 648 -3.70 -48.45 10.37
C GLY A 648 -3.11 -49.33 9.26
N PRO A 649 -3.92 -49.68 8.24
CA PRO A 649 -3.50 -50.52 7.14
C PRO A 649 -2.42 -49.85 6.29
N ALA A 650 -1.30 -50.55 6.09
CA ALA A 650 -0.19 -50.06 5.29
C ALA A 650 0.54 -51.17 4.52
N SER A 651 1.07 -50.81 3.35
CA SER A 651 2.07 -51.58 2.61
C SER A 651 3.39 -50.83 2.65
N ILE A 652 4.41 -51.50 3.18
CA ILE A 652 5.73 -50.91 3.39
C ILE A 652 6.71 -51.68 2.54
N ALA A 653 7.25 -51.04 1.51
CA ALA A 653 8.25 -51.62 0.61
C ALA A 653 9.66 -51.11 0.88
N GLY A 654 9.81 -50.05 1.69
CA GLY A 654 11.08 -49.39 2.03
C GLY A 654 11.79 -49.97 3.25
N THR A 655 12.63 -49.15 3.88
CA THR A 655 13.39 -49.54 5.08
C THR A 655 12.61 -49.23 6.35
N LEU A 656 12.58 -50.18 7.29
CA LEU A 656 12.07 -50.02 8.65
C LEU A 656 13.22 -50.24 9.63
N SER A 657 13.57 -49.25 10.44
CA SER A 657 14.65 -49.35 11.44
C SER A 657 14.21 -48.70 12.75
N PRO A 658 13.78 -49.45 13.78
CA PRO A 658 13.52 -48.86 15.08
C PRO A 658 14.78 -48.17 15.61
N GLY A 659 14.60 -47.08 16.36
CA GLY A 659 15.71 -46.32 16.93
C GLY A 659 16.45 -45.41 15.93
N VAL A 660 17.47 -44.73 16.44
CA VAL A 660 18.48 -44.03 15.63
C VAL A 660 19.85 -44.61 16.04
N ASP A 661 20.96 -44.26 15.37
CA ASP A 661 22.29 -44.88 15.59
C ASP A 661 22.92 -44.66 17.01
N ASP A 662 22.12 -44.35 18.03
CA ASP A 662 22.48 -44.22 19.43
C ASP A 662 22.30 -45.53 20.21
N ALA A 663 23.06 -45.70 21.30
CA ALA A 663 23.10 -46.94 22.09
C ALA A 663 21.84 -47.14 22.98
N THR A 664 20.67 -46.79 22.47
CA THR A 664 19.38 -46.91 23.13
C THR A 664 18.46 -47.86 22.36
N GLU A 665 17.59 -48.55 23.08
CA GLU A 665 16.61 -49.44 22.47
C GLU A 665 15.64 -48.66 21.57
N GLY A 666 15.58 -49.03 20.30
CA GLY A 666 14.59 -48.58 19.34
C GLY A 666 13.29 -49.40 19.40
N VAL A 667 12.13 -48.75 19.44
CA VAL A 667 10.84 -49.44 19.42
C VAL A 667 9.90 -48.83 18.39
N ILE A 668 9.50 -49.65 17.41
CA ILE A 668 8.38 -49.34 16.52
C ILE A 668 7.19 -50.26 16.83
N GLY A 669 6.08 -49.66 17.28
CA GLY A 669 4.82 -50.36 17.47
C GLY A 669 4.07 -50.54 16.15
N LEU A 670 3.46 -51.69 15.92
CA LEU A 670 2.59 -51.99 14.79
C LEU A 670 1.20 -52.31 15.37
N GLN A 671 0.19 -51.49 15.09
CA GLN A 671 -1.13 -51.60 15.75
C GLN A 671 -2.22 -52.23 14.86
N SER A 672 -1.96 -52.40 13.57
CA SER A 672 -2.89 -52.99 12.61
C SER A 672 -2.18 -54.02 11.73
N ASP A 673 -2.93 -54.68 10.86
CA ASP A 673 -2.36 -55.66 9.92
C ASP A 673 -1.38 -54.96 8.97
N ILE A 674 -0.13 -55.41 8.97
CA ILE A 674 0.95 -54.87 8.12
C ILE A 674 1.45 -55.96 7.17
N ALA A 675 1.63 -55.59 5.91
CA ALA A 675 2.29 -56.41 4.91
C ALA A 675 3.65 -55.80 4.54
N LEU A 676 4.72 -56.56 4.77
CA LEU A 676 6.03 -56.26 4.21
C LEU A 676 6.06 -56.69 2.74
N ALA A 677 6.64 -55.87 1.88
CA ALA A 677 6.80 -56.18 0.47
C ALA A 677 8.15 -56.90 0.21
N PRO A 678 8.35 -57.50 -0.98
CA PRO A 678 9.61 -58.18 -1.31
C PRO A 678 10.86 -57.30 -1.25
N THR A 679 10.71 -55.98 -1.30
CA THR A 679 11.83 -55.02 -1.25
C THR A 679 12.07 -54.45 0.15
N THR A 680 11.21 -54.78 1.12
CA THR A 680 11.33 -54.24 2.47
C THR A 680 12.64 -54.66 3.10
N THR A 681 13.29 -53.74 3.80
CA THR A 681 14.43 -54.05 4.66
C THR A 681 14.07 -53.71 6.11
N THR A 682 13.93 -54.72 6.94
CA THR A 682 13.75 -54.57 8.40
C THR A 682 15.11 -54.60 9.06
N GLN A 683 15.56 -53.48 9.63
CA GLN A 683 16.85 -53.36 10.31
C GLN A 683 16.66 -53.43 11.82
N ILE A 684 17.54 -54.17 12.49
CA ILE A 684 17.56 -54.35 13.94
C ILE A 684 18.99 -54.18 14.43
N ASP A 685 19.24 -53.16 15.25
CA ASP A 685 20.50 -52.99 15.96
C ASP A 685 20.47 -53.68 17.33
N VAL A 686 21.54 -54.40 17.66
CA VAL A 686 21.70 -55.12 18.92
C VAL A 686 22.90 -54.53 19.67
N PHE A 687 22.64 -53.90 20.82
CA PHE A 687 23.64 -53.18 21.62
C PHE A 687 24.05 -53.97 22.88
N ALA A 688 23.13 -54.72 23.47
CA ALA A 688 23.32 -55.59 24.63
C ALA A 688 22.20 -56.65 24.70
N ILE A 689 22.29 -57.59 25.65
CA ILE A 689 21.28 -58.66 25.83
C ILE A 689 19.86 -58.12 26.12
N ASP A 690 19.78 -56.94 26.70
CA ASP A 690 18.55 -56.25 27.13
C ASP A 690 18.35 -54.90 26.44
N VAL A 691 19.22 -54.53 25.49
CA VAL A 691 19.14 -53.27 24.74
C VAL A 691 19.34 -53.58 23.26
N TYR A 692 18.24 -53.65 22.52
CA TYR A 692 18.21 -53.95 21.10
C TYR A 692 16.93 -53.40 20.50
N ASP A 693 16.96 -53.10 19.21
CA ASP A 693 15.79 -52.64 18.49
C ASP A 693 14.75 -53.74 18.38
N LYS A 694 13.48 -53.35 18.45
CA LYS A 694 12.37 -54.28 18.31
C LYS A 694 11.14 -53.66 17.70
N PHE A 695 10.32 -54.52 17.12
CA PHE A 695 8.94 -54.22 16.79
C PHE A 695 8.00 -54.85 17.81
N THR A 696 6.97 -54.11 18.19
CA THR A 696 5.89 -54.62 19.05
C THR A 696 4.59 -54.58 18.27
N LEU A 697 3.90 -55.70 18.11
CA LEU A 697 2.75 -55.83 17.24
C LEU A 697 1.55 -56.39 18.00
N ASN A 698 0.40 -55.72 17.87
CA ASN A 698 -0.87 -56.16 18.44
C ASN A 698 -1.83 -56.80 17.40
N ALA A 699 -1.36 -57.05 16.17
CA ALA A 699 -2.14 -57.48 15.01
C ALA A 699 -1.43 -58.57 14.17
N ASN A 700 -1.82 -58.77 12.90
CA ASN A 700 -1.18 -59.74 12.01
C ASN A 700 0.00 -59.11 11.23
N LEU A 701 1.07 -59.88 11.03
CA LEU A 701 2.22 -59.49 10.21
C LEU A 701 2.46 -60.52 9.11
N ALA A 702 2.43 -60.06 7.86
CA ALA A 702 2.86 -60.84 6.71
C ALA A 702 4.32 -60.48 6.36
N LEU A 703 5.21 -61.46 6.47
CA LEU A 703 6.63 -61.31 6.19
C LEU A 703 6.95 -61.48 4.70
N ASP A 704 7.91 -60.68 4.25
CA ASP A 704 8.61 -60.79 2.97
C ASP A 704 9.91 -59.96 3.10
N GLY A 705 10.71 -59.88 2.03
CA GLY A 705 11.86 -59.00 1.95
C GLY A 705 13.04 -59.46 2.81
N THR A 706 13.82 -58.50 3.31
CA THR A 706 15.08 -58.74 4.02
C THR A 706 14.96 -58.34 5.49
N ILE A 707 15.44 -59.19 6.40
CA ILE A 707 15.80 -58.78 7.75
C ILE A 707 17.31 -58.60 7.86
N SER A 708 17.78 -57.46 8.37
CA SER A 708 19.19 -57.13 8.58
C SER A 708 19.43 -56.90 10.07
N LEU A 709 20.21 -57.80 10.67
CA LEU A 709 20.62 -57.70 12.07
C LEU A 709 22.02 -57.10 12.13
N LYS A 710 22.27 -56.17 13.03
CA LYS A 710 23.59 -55.53 13.19
C LYS A 710 24.00 -55.52 14.64
N LEU A 711 25.24 -55.93 14.90
CA LEU A 711 25.87 -55.77 16.21
C LEU A 711 26.46 -54.38 16.31
N ARG A 712 26.09 -53.63 17.35
CA ARG A 712 26.58 -52.27 17.60
C ARG A 712 27.47 -52.22 18.84
N SER A 713 28.16 -51.10 19.03
CA SER A 713 28.96 -50.81 20.23
C SER A 713 30.00 -51.86 20.62
N GLY A 714 30.46 -52.67 19.66
CA GLY A 714 31.40 -53.77 19.90
C GLY A 714 30.82 -54.96 20.65
N TYR A 715 29.48 -55.03 20.80
CA TYR A 715 28.81 -56.14 21.46
C TYR A 715 28.94 -57.43 20.64
N VAL A 716 29.27 -58.53 21.33
CA VAL A 716 29.32 -59.87 20.78
C VAL A 716 28.50 -60.76 21.73
N PRO A 717 27.34 -61.29 21.30
CA PRO A 717 26.52 -62.14 22.16
C PRO A 717 27.21 -63.48 22.49
N PHE A 718 26.77 -64.09 23.58
CA PHE A 718 27.14 -65.47 23.91
C PHE A 718 26.30 -66.45 23.08
N VAL A 719 26.87 -67.63 22.78
CA VAL A 719 26.12 -68.70 22.11
C VAL A 719 24.91 -69.06 22.99
N GLY A 720 23.73 -69.07 22.38
CA GLY A 720 22.44 -69.26 23.06
C GLY A 720 21.72 -67.97 23.46
N ASP A 721 22.36 -66.80 23.35
CA ASP A 721 21.66 -65.52 23.56
C ASP A 721 20.56 -65.36 22.51
N SER A 722 19.36 -64.99 22.97
CA SER A 722 18.15 -64.88 22.14
C SER A 722 17.49 -63.53 22.34
N PHE A 723 17.07 -62.92 21.23
CA PHE A 723 16.49 -61.58 21.19
C PHE A 723 15.10 -61.66 20.55
N THR A 724 14.05 -61.21 21.24
CA THR A 724 12.70 -61.14 20.66
C THR A 724 12.56 -59.84 19.89
N ILE A 725 12.93 -59.88 18.61
CA ILE A 725 13.03 -58.70 17.74
C ILE A 725 11.66 -58.28 17.17
N ILE A 726 10.70 -59.19 17.13
CA ILE A 726 9.30 -58.91 16.80
C ILE A 726 8.42 -59.70 17.78
N ASP A 727 7.59 -59.01 18.53
CA ASP A 727 6.54 -59.59 19.39
C ASP A 727 5.18 -59.36 18.73
N ALA A 728 4.48 -60.41 18.29
CA ALA A 728 3.39 -60.32 17.29
C ALA A 728 2.11 -61.06 17.70
N GLY A 729 0.96 -60.61 17.18
CA GLY A 729 -0.31 -61.32 17.34
C GLY A 729 -0.33 -62.63 16.54
N THR A 730 -0.24 -62.52 15.21
CA THR A 730 -0.02 -63.66 14.30
C THR A 730 1.01 -63.31 13.24
N VAL A 731 2.02 -64.16 13.03
CA VAL A 731 3.01 -64.04 11.95
C VAL A 731 2.72 -65.05 10.84
N THR A 732 2.78 -64.61 9.59
CA THR A 732 2.64 -65.46 8.40
C THR A 732 3.75 -65.17 7.39
N GLY A 733 4.17 -66.20 6.64
CA GLY A 733 5.30 -66.09 5.71
C GLY A 733 6.66 -66.17 6.42
N ASP A 734 7.73 -65.94 5.65
CA ASP A 734 9.12 -65.90 6.09
C ASP A 734 9.83 -64.70 5.44
N PHE A 735 10.97 -64.27 5.98
CA PHE A 735 11.84 -63.34 5.27
C PHE A 735 12.47 -64.04 4.06
N ALA A 736 12.47 -63.37 2.91
CA ALA A 736 13.12 -63.87 1.70
C ALA A 736 14.66 -63.84 1.81
N THR A 737 15.21 -62.93 2.63
CA THR A 737 16.65 -62.83 2.87
C THR A 737 16.92 -62.50 4.34
N ILE A 738 17.95 -63.13 4.90
CA ILE A 738 18.43 -62.85 6.26
C ILE A 738 19.87 -62.36 6.11
N ASP A 739 20.08 -61.08 6.39
CA ASP A 739 21.37 -60.43 6.47
C ASP A 739 21.81 -60.35 7.94
N THR A 740 22.94 -60.96 8.27
CA THR A 740 23.40 -61.11 9.65
C THR A 740 24.93 -61.11 9.72
N PRO A 741 25.53 -60.48 10.74
CA PRO A 741 26.97 -60.51 10.92
C PRO A 741 27.46 -61.92 11.23
N ILE A 742 28.51 -62.34 10.54
CA ILE A 742 29.22 -63.58 10.83
C ILE A 742 30.51 -63.25 11.57
N ILE A 743 30.61 -63.64 12.83
CA ILE A 743 31.77 -63.36 13.67
C ILE A 743 32.25 -64.66 14.31
N GLY A 744 33.47 -65.09 13.98
CA GLY A 744 34.09 -66.26 14.59
C GLY A 744 33.30 -67.56 14.39
N GLY A 745 32.66 -67.75 13.23
CA GLY A 745 31.84 -68.94 12.95
C GLY A 745 30.45 -68.94 13.60
N ARG A 746 29.99 -67.76 14.06
CA ARG A 746 28.69 -67.54 14.70
C ARG A 746 27.88 -66.51 13.92
N LEU A 747 26.56 -66.64 13.97
CA LEU A 747 25.61 -65.74 13.31
C LEU A 747 24.28 -65.71 14.07
N PHE A 748 23.35 -64.85 13.64
CA PHE A 748 21.96 -64.93 14.09
C PHE A 748 21.14 -65.87 13.22
N ARG A 749 20.50 -66.87 13.85
CA ARG A 749 19.41 -67.64 13.25
C ARG A 749 18.08 -66.94 13.58
N VAL A 750 17.24 -66.69 12.58
CA VAL A 750 15.96 -65.99 12.75
C VAL A 750 14.83 -67.00 12.83
N ILE A 751 14.34 -67.24 14.04
CA ILE A 751 13.29 -68.22 14.31
C ILE A 751 11.94 -67.51 14.20
N VAL A 752 11.14 -67.87 13.20
CA VAL A 752 9.79 -67.35 12.98
C VAL A 752 8.78 -68.28 13.65
N ASN A 753 8.13 -67.81 14.71
CA ASN A 753 7.00 -68.50 15.34
C ASN A 753 5.70 -67.76 15.01
N SER A 754 4.55 -68.41 15.27
CA SER A 754 3.25 -67.80 14.99
C SER A 754 2.97 -66.51 15.77
N GLY A 755 3.65 -66.24 16.89
CA GLY A 755 3.43 -65.06 17.73
C GLY A 755 4.69 -64.26 18.08
N ASP A 756 5.87 -64.69 17.65
CA ASP A 756 7.10 -63.91 17.82
C ASP A 756 8.15 -64.27 16.77
N ILE A 757 9.12 -63.39 16.58
CA ILE A 757 10.32 -63.66 15.80
C ILE A 757 11.52 -63.42 16.70
N ARG A 758 12.40 -64.41 16.76
CA ARG A 758 13.60 -64.38 17.60
C ARG A 758 14.86 -64.44 16.78
N ALA A 759 15.83 -63.59 17.08
CA ALA A 759 17.21 -63.78 16.64
C ALA A 759 17.95 -64.58 17.71
N LEU A 760 18.40 -65.79 17.39
CA LEU A 760 19.24 -66.63 18.24
C LEU A 760 20.69 -66.55 17.77
N TRP A 761 21.59 -66.10 18.63
CA TRP A 761 23.01 -66.12 18.35
C TRP A 761 23.59 -67.52 18.58
N THR A 762 24.02 -68.19 17.52
CA THR A 762 24.59 -69.55 17.61
C THR A 762 25.68 -69.78 16.58
N CYS A 763 26.33 -70.94 16.67
CA CYS A 763 27.34 -71.40 15.73
C CYS A 763 26.69 -71.87 14.44
N ILE A 764 27.34 -71.66 13.29
CA ILE A 764 26.77 -72.02 11.98
C ILE A 764 26.40 -73.52 11.94
N GLY A 765 27.24 -74.36 12.57
CA GLY A 765 27.07 -75.81 12.64
C GLY A 765 26.15 -76.34 13.74
N ASP A 766 25.66 -75.50 14.67
CA ASP A 766 24.61 -75.85 15.64
C ASP A 766 23.27 -75.76 14.91
N VAL A 767 22.80 -76.88 14.39
CA VAL A 767 21.64 -76.96 13.49
C VAL A 767 20.38 -77.40 14.23
N ASN A 768 20.53 -78.05 15.40
CA ASN A 768 19.38 -78.34 16.25
C ASN A 768 18.99 -77.17 17.17
N LEU A 769 19.81 -76.11 17.19
CA LEU A 769 19.60 -74.86 17.93
C LEU A 769 19.53 -75.07 19.45
N ASP A 770 20.22 -76.09 19.98
CA ASP A 770 20.26 -76.38 21.42
C ASP A 770 21.37 -75.61 22.17
N GLY A 771 22.17 -74.81 21.45
CA GLY A 771 23.26 -74.01 21.98
C GLY A 771 24.57 -74.79 22.16
N THR A 772 24.61 -76.07 21.78
CA THR A 772 25.78 -76.94 21.91
C THR A 772 26.11 -77.64 20.60
N LEU A 773 27.23 -77.24 19.98
CA LEU A 773 27.76 -77.94 18.81
C LEU A 773 28.17 -79.39 19.16
N SER A 774 27.36 -80.34 18.72
CA SER A 774 27.45 -81.77 19.08
C SER A 774 27.11 -82.68 17.88
N PRO A 775 27.38 -84.00 17.95
CA PRO A 775 26.98 -84.91 16.89
C PRO A 775 25.45 -84.95 16.62
N ALA A 776 24.62 -84.43 17.53
CA ALA A 776 23.18 -84.33 17.31
C ALA A 776 22.85 -83.34 16.17
N ASP A 777 23.68 -82.32 15.97
CA ASP A 777 23.53 -81.33 14.90
C ASP A 777 23.63 -81.93 13.52
N PHE A 778 24.42 -82.99 13.35
CA PHE A 778 24.49 -83.67 12.06
C PHE A 778 23.13 -84.24 11.66
N SER A 779 22.42 -84.84 12.63
CA SER A 779 21.09 -85.41 12.38
C SER A 779 20.08 -84.31 12.05
N ALA A 780 20.18 -83.16 12.71
CA ALA A 780 19.36 -81.99 12.41
C ALA A 780 19.69 -81.40 11.02
N TRP A 781 20.97 -81.30 10.66
CA TRP A 781 21.39 -80.86 9.33
C TRP A 781 20.89 -81.79 8.23
N VAL A 782 20.94 -83.11 8.41
CA VAL A 782 20.37 -84.06 7.44
C VAL A 782 18.86 -83.81 7.27
N ALA A 783 18.14 -83.51 8.35
CA ALA A 783 16.72 -83.18 8.26
C ALA A 783 16.49 -81.86 7.50
N ALA A 784 17.23 -80.80 7.84
CA ALA A 784 17.16 -79.49 7.18
C ALA A 784 17.51 -79.59 5.68
N PHE A 785 18.57 -80.31 5.34
CA PHE A 785 19.00 -80.56 3.96
C PHE A 785 17.88 -81.22 3.13
N ASN A 786 17.25 -82.26 3.67
CA ASN A 786 16.16 -82.96 2.98
C ASN A 786 14.87 -82.14 2.90
N ALA A 787 14.65 -81.19 3.82
CA ALA A 787 13.54 -80.26 3.79
C ALA A 787 13.77 -79.10 2.81
N GLY A 788 15.01 -78.92 2.30
CA GLY A 788 15.38 -77.74 1.52
C GLY A 788 15.38 -76.46 2.36
N ASP A 789 15.58 -76.57 3.67
CA ASP A 789 15.61 -75.46 4.60
C ASP A 789 16.88 -74.64 4.35
N THR A 790 16.75 -73.50 3.69
CA THR A 790 17.87 -72.60 3.37
C THR A 790 18.42 -71.87 4.59
N GLN A 791 17.71 -71.85 5.71
CA GLN A 791 18.25 -71.26 6.93
C GLN A 791 19.19 -72.25 7.64
N LEU A 792 18.81 -73.51 7.76
CA LEU A 792 19.57 -74.50 8.54
C LEU A 792 20.46 -75.42 7.67
N GLY A 793 20.00 -75.76 6.47
CA GLY A 793 20.65 -76.69 5.55
C GLY A 793 21.76 -76.07 4.72
N ASP A 794 21.67 -74.77 4.41
CA ASP A 794 22.71 -74.00 3.74
C ASP A 794 23.80 -73.61 4.75
N GLN A 795 24.96 -74.22 4.60
CA GLN A 795 26.07 -74.16 5.55
C GLN A 795 27.26 -73.37 4.98
N ASN A 796 27.26 -73.09 3.67
CA ASN A 796 28.23 -72.19 3.04
C ASN A 796 27.65 -70.78 2.79
N LEU A 797 26.35 -70.58 3.04
CA LEU A 797 25.59 -69.34 2.91
C LEU A 797 25.58 -68.79 1.48
N ASP A 798 25.54 -69.68 0.47
CA ASP A 798 25.44 -69.30 -0.93
C ASP A 798 24.00 -69.13 -1.44
N GLY A 799 23.02 -69.32 -0.56
CA GLY A 799 21.59 -69.18 -0.81
C GLY A 799 20.94 -70.46 -1.36
N MET A 800 21.67 -71.58 -1.47
CA MET A 800 21.15 -72.83 -2.00
C MET A 800 21.54 -74.03 -1.13
N VAL A 801 20.54 -74.82 -0.73
CA VAL A 801 20.79 -76.14 -0.12
C VAL A 801 21.26 -77.12 -1.19
N SER A 802 22.54 -77.47 -1.17
CA SER A 802 23.24 -78.28 -2.16
C SER A 802 24.25 -79.25 -1.52
N PRO A 803 24.75 -80.27 -2.26
CA PRO A 803 25.76 -81.18 -1.70
C PRO A 803 27.06 -80.49 -1.20
N ALA A 804 27.33 -79.24 -1.60
CA ALA A 804 28.44 -78.46 -1.08
C ALA A 804 28.29 -78.17 0.42
N ASP A 805 27.06 -78.07 0.92
CA ASP A 805 26.75 -77.80 2.32
C ASP A 805 27.17 -78.90 3.25
N PHE A 806 27.25 -80.15 2.79
CA PHE A 806 27.82 -81.22 3.61
C PHE A 806 29.27 -80.92 3.98
N SER A 807 30.07 -80.48 3.01
CA SER A 807 31.48 -80.15 3.23
C SER A 807 31.62 -78.90 4.09
N ALA A 808 30.73 -77.92 3.89
CA ALA A 808 30.68 -76.72 4.71
C ALA A 808 30.27 -77.02 6.16
N TRP A 809 29.25 -77.87 6.38
CA TRP A 809 28.85 -78.31 7.72
C TRP A 809 30.01 -79.00 8.45
N VAL A 810 30.72 -79.92 7.78
CA VAL A 810 31.90 -80.59 8.36
C VAL A 810 32.99 -79.57 8.72
N ALA A 811 33.19 -78.54 7.88
CA ALA A 811 34.14 -77.47 8.18
C ALA A 811 33.70 -76.63 9.39
N ASN A 812 32.42 -76.26 9.45
CA ASN A 812 31.83 -75.50 10.56
C ASN A 812 31.92 -76.30 11.87
N PHE A 813 31.57 -77.59 11.85
CA PHE A 813 31.66 -78.49 13.02
C PHE A 813 33.09 -78.61 13.56
N ASN A 814 34.08 -78.80 12.68
CA ASN A 814 35.47 -78.93 13.08
C ASN A 814 36.12 -77.59 13.49
N SER A 815 35.60 -76.46 13.00
CA SER A 815 36.06 -75.13 13.40
C SER A 815 35.57 -74.76 14.81
N GLY A 816 34.50 -75.39 15.26
CA GLY A 816 33.96 -75.24 16.61
C GLY A 816 33.07 -74.01 16.79
N CYS A 817 32.73 -73.78 18.05
CA CYS A 817 32.16 -72.57 18.61
C CYS A 817 33.24 -71.87 19.46
#